data_AF-A0A7J5X582-F1
#
_entry.id   AF-A0A7J5X582-F1
#
_cell.length_a   1.000
_cell.length_b   1.000
_cell.length_c   1.000
_cell.angle_alpha   90.00
_cell.angle_beta   90.00
_cell.angle_gamma   90.00
#
_symmetry.space_group_name_H-M   'P 1'
#
loop_
_entity.id
_entity.type
_entity.pdbx_description
1 polymer ?
#
loop_
_entity_poly.entity_id
_entity_poly.type
_entity_poly.pdbx_seq_one_letter_code
_entity_poly.pdbx_strand_id
1 'polypeptide(L)'
;MSLTLTARLNTSAAEARRGIIRVHPEVLTALSLREWDAVSITGARVTAAVVAATGAASPTGIALLDEILFSNAGVRENASVVLAPVVVHGASRVIVNGSVLATQSITESTLRRALLGKVLSVGDAVSLLPRDLGPELAATEATRALARSVGITWTTELLTVTGTDPGSPVSVQTNTAVLWSTTAGVVPPLGDDRTGSPRLPGALGIVPEAQVSAPAPATAAGVGRLPVEEPDVPVRPVSELVGVDSQITKLTEWLAITLDEPDVLRTLGAAPRLGVLVTGPAGGGKATVVRSVCAKRTLVTVDGPTTGATEPNTRLRTVSDAVARARATGGVLLITDVDALLPSEPEPVATLILDELRSGIADGRIALVATTAEPVRLDSRLRDPSLCDRELIIGLPDAATRARLMSAILSTVPTEGDLDLDSVAARTPGFVAGDLAALTREAALRAATRASNTRSEPALRTEDLVGALDVIRPVSRSDSPEVALGSITLADVGDMVETKQALTEAVLWPLQHPDTFARLGVDPPRGVLLFGPPGCGKTFVVRALAASGQLSVHTVKGAELMDKWVGSSEKAVRDLFARARESAPSLIFLDEVDALAPRRGQSTDSGVGDRVVASLLTELDGVEPLQDVVVLGATNRPDLIDPALLRPGRLERLVFVPPPDAAARGDILRASGRDVPLDDIDLDELAADLDGYSAADCSALLREAALSAMRRDINAAAVTADDVTEARRRVRPSLDPVQVEELRAYAERRLD
;
A
#
# COMPACT_ATOMS: atom_id res chain seq x y z
N MET A 1 -2.64 -8.13 -21.54
CA MET A 1 -1.45 -8.40 -22.36
C MET A 1 -0.61 -9.45 -21.63
N SER A 2 0.03 -10.37 -22.33
CA SER A 2 0.75 -11.49 -21.72
C SER A 2 1.98 -11.90 -22.54
N LEU A 3 2.93 -12.56 -21.88
CA LEU A 3 4.13 -13.14 -22.48
C LEU A 3 4.30 -14.60 -22.05
N THR A 4 4.84 -15.43 -22.94
CA THR A 4 5.22 -16.82 -22.65
C THR A 4 6.73 -16.89 -22.45
N LEU A 5 7.17 -17.39 -21.30
CA LEU A 5 8.58 -17.51 -20.91
C LEU A 5 8.90 -18.95 -20.50
N THR A 6 10.19 -19.30 -20.41
CA THR A 6 10.63 -20.57 -19.83
C THR A 6 10.83 -20.43 -18.32
N ALA A 7 10.15 -21.27 -17.53
CA ALA A 7 10.30 -21.28 -16.08
C ALA A 7 11.57 -22.06 -15.66
N ARG A 8 12.43 -21.46 -14.82
CA ARG A 8 13.60 -22.11 -14.20
C ARG A 8 13.61 -21.93 -12.68
N LEU A 9 14.34 -22.79 -11.96
CA LEU A 9 14.46 -22.68 -10.51
C LEU A 9 15.33 -21.48 -10.11
N ASN A 10 14.78 -20.60 -9.26
CA ASN A 10 15.57 -19.63 -8.53
C ASN A 10 16.35 -20.37 -7.42
N THR A 11 17.66 -20.53 -7.60
CA THR A 11 18.54 -21.21 -6.64
C THR A 11 18.98 -20.31 -5.47
N SER A 12 18.56 -19.05 -5.44
CA SER A 12 18.82 -18.16 -4.31
C SER A 12 18.04 -18.63 -3.08
N ALA A 13 18.73 -19.24 -2.12
CA ALA A 13 18.17 -19.56 -0.80
C ALA A 13 17.69 -18.31 -0.05
N ALA A 14 18.21 -17.13 -0.42
CA ALA A 14 17.75 -15.84 0.07
C ALA A 14 16.48 -15.34 -0.62
N GLU A 15 15.95 -15.99 -1.67
CA GLU A 15 14.70 -15.61 -2.36
C GLU A 15 13.64 -16.75 -2.42
N ALA A 16 14.01 -17.95 -2.00
CA ALA A 16 13.11 -19.10 -2.00
C ALA A 16 11.91 -18.92 -1.06
N ARG A 17 10.72 -19.35 -1.52
CA ARG A 17 9.45 -19.36 -0.76
C ARG A 17 8.91 -17.96 -0.45
N ARG A 18 9.33 -16.95 -1.21
CA ARG A 18 8.94 -15.54 -1.04
C ARG A 18 7.67 -15.12 -1.79
N GLY A 19 7.20 -15.94 -2.74
CA GLY A 19 6.18 -15.51 -3.70
C GLY A 19 6.70 -14.39 -4.61
N ILE A 20 7.98 -14.47 -4.98
CA ILE A 20 8.65 -13.54 -5.89
C ILE A 20 9.04 -14.31 -7.16
N ILE A 21 8.78 -13.71 -8.31
CA ILE A 21 9.20 -14.22 -9.62
C ILE A 21 10.14 -13.21 -10.28
N ARG A 22 11.36 -13.65 -10.63
CA ARG A 22 12.37 -12.79 -11.27
C ARG A 22 12.29 -12.93 -12.80
N VAL A 23 12.27 -11.83 -13.54
CA VAL A 23 12.23 -11.78 -15.02
C VAL A 23 13.18 -10.70 -15.57
N HIS A 24 13.58 -10.77 -16.84
CA HIS A 24 14.43 -9.72 -17.43
C HIS A 24 13.73 -8.34 -17.46
N PRO A 25 14.43 -7.20 -17.31
CA PRO A 25 13.82 -5.87 -17.39
C PRO A 25 12.99 -5.62 -18.66
N GLU A 26 13.39 -6.16 -19.81
CA GLU A 26 12.56 -6.14 -21.03
C GLU A 26 11.16 -6.72 -20.83
N VAL A 27 11.02 -7.80 -20.05
CA VAL A 27 9.72 -8.44 -19.75
C VAL A 27 8.85 -7.49 -18.93
N LEU A 28 9.43 -6.77 -17.98
CA LEU A 28 8.74 -5.74 -17.20
C LEU A 28 8.22 -4.63 -18.12
N THR A 29 9.12 -4.04 -18.92
CA THR A 29 8.81 -2.99 -19.91
C THR A 29 7.76 -3.43 -20.94
N ALA A 30 7.88 -4.65 -21.48
CA ALA A 30 6.95 -5.23 -22.44
C ALA A 30 5.54 -5.44 -21.86
N LEU A 31 5.44 -5.89 -20.60
CA LEU A 31 4.16 -6.05 -19.90
C LEU A 31 3.62 -4.74 -19.29
N SER A 32 4.41 -3.66 -19.28
CA SER A 32 4.16 -2.43 -18.51
C SER A 32 4.07 -2.66 -16.99
N LEU A 33 4.78 -3.66 -16.49
CA LEU A 33 4.99 -3.90 -15.06
C LEU A 33 6.24 -3.14 -14.59
N ARG A 34 6.25 -2.79 -13.31
CA ARG A 34 7.46 -2.40 -12.56
C ARG A 34 7.90 -3.56 -11.68
N GLU A 35 9.10 -3.47 -11.11
CA GLU A 35 9.36 -4.32 -9.96
C GLU A 35 8.33 -4.06 -8.84
N TRP A 36 8.00 -5.10 -8.09
CA TRP A 36 7.09 -5.09 -6.94
C TRP A 36 5.61 -4.84 -7.28
N ASP A 37 5.26 -4.90 -8.57
CA ASP A 37 3.89 -5.11 -9.05
C ASP A 37 3.49 -6.61 -9.01
N ALA A 38 2.19 -6.86 -9.08
CA ALA A 38 1.65 -8.22 -9.11
C ALA A 38 1.52 -8.77 -10.55
N VAL A 39 1.90 -10.02 -10.72
CA VAL A 39 1.81 -10.76 -11.99
C VAL A 39 1.08 -12.07 -11.77
N SER A 40 0.13 -12.39 -12.64
CA SER A 40 -0.48 -13.73 -12.68
C SER A 40 0.46 -14.68 -13.40
N ILE A 41 0.66 -15.85 -12.80
CA ILE A 41 1.47 -16.95 -13.31
C ILE A 41 0.50 -18.06 -13.74
N THR A 42 0.43 -18.31 -15.04
CA THR A 42 -0.46 -19.34 -15.63
C THR A 42 0.36 -20.51 -16.16
N GLY A 43 0.17 -21.66 -15.54
CA GLY A 43 0.69 -22.96 -15.94
C GLY A 43 -0.45 -23.97 -16.12
N ALA A 44 -0.35 -25.15 -15.47
CA ALA A 44 -1.49 -26.05 -15.32
C ALA A 44 -2.53 -25.53 -14.30
N ARG A 45 -2.15 -24.54 -13.49
CA ARG A 45 -2.98 -23.76 -12.58
C ARG A 45 -2.68 -22.27 -12.76
N VAL A 46 -3.58 -21.41 -12.30
CA VAL A 46 -3.32 -19.97 -12.18
C VAL A 46 -2.99 -19.67 -10.71
N THR A 47 -1.93 -18.92 -10.48
CA THR A 47 -1.54 -18.33 -9.20
C THR A 47 -1.05 -16.90 -9.43
N ALA A 48 -0.70 -16.16 -8.39
CA ALA A 48 -0.19 -14.79 -8.48
C ALA A 48 1.05 -14.61 -7.60
N ALA A 49 1.99 -13.80 -8.09
CA ALA A 49 3.25 -13.51 -7.42
C ALA A 49 3.62 -12.04 -7.58
N VAL A 50 4.63 -11.60 -6.83
CA VAL A 50 5.23 -10.27 -6.97
C VAL A 50 6.41 -10.36 -7.94
N VAL A 51 6.46 -9.51 -8.95
CA VAL A 51 7.52 -9.55 -9.98
C VAL A 51 8.75 -8.72 -9.55
N ALA A 52 9.94 -9.15 -9.94
CA ALA A 52 11.19 -8.40 -9.78
C ALA A 52 12.12 -8.61 -10.99
N ALA A 53 13.12 -7.74 -11.17
CA ALA A 53 14.08 -7.84 -12.27
C ALA A 53 15.16 -8.89 -11.98
N THR A 54 15.65 -9.57 -13.01
CA THR A 54 16.96 -10.24 -13.00
C THR A 54 18.07 -9.24 -13.35
N GLY A 55 19.32 -9.56 -12.99
CA GLY A 55 20.47 -8.77 -13.46
C GLY A 55 20.67 -8.93 -14.98
N ALA A 56 21.06 -7.84 -15.65
CA ALA A 56 21.10 -7.70 -17.13
C ALA A 56 21.97 -8.73 -17.91
N ALA A 57 22.72 -9.59 -17.24
CA ALA A 57 23.39 -10.75 -17.87
C ALA A 57 22.47 -11.99 -18.01
N SER A 58 21.19 -11.88 -17.65
CA SER A 58 20.22 -12.97 -17.66
C SER A 58 19.40 -12.98 -18.95
N PRO A 59 19.11 -14.15 -19.55
CA PRO A 59 18.37 -14.22 -20.81
C PRO A 59 16.93 -13.73 -20.69
N THR A 60 16.49 -12.98 -21.70
CA THR A 60 15.18 -12.33 -21.86
C THR A 60 14.00 -13.30 -21.73
N GLY A 61 14.05 -14.44 -22.41
CA GLY A 61 13.00 -15.45 -22.45
C GLY A 61 12.80 -16.31 -21.19
N ILE A 62 13.42 -15.98 -20.04
CA ILE A 62 13.39 -16.81 -18.82
C ILE A 62 12.74 -16.09 -17.63
N ALA A 63 11.93 -16.85 -16.88
CA ALA A 63 11.43 -16.47 -15.56
C ALA A 63 11.98 -17.41 -14.48
N LEU A 64 12.50 -16.88 -13.39
CA LEU A 64 12.98 -17.65 -12.24
C LEU A 64 11.88 -17.72 -11.17
N LEU A 65 11.46 -18.94 -10.83
CA LEU A 65 10.41 -19.25 -9.86
C LEU A 65 11.01 -20.01 -8.67
N ASP A 66 10.46 -19.82 -7.47
CA ASP A 66 10.77 -20.67 -6.32
C ASP A 66 9.97 -22.00 -6.33
N GLU A 67 10.34 -22.95 -5.46
CA GLU A 67 9.71 -24.27 -5.32
C GLU A 67 8.18 -24.19 -5.13
N ILE A 68 7.69 -23.18 -4.40
CA ILE A 68 6.27 -23.00 -4.09
C ILE A 68 5.55 -22.44 -5.32
N LEU A 69 6.13 -21.47 -6.04
CA LEU A 69 5.55 -20.95 -7.28
C LEU A 69 5.45 -22.01 -8.37
N PHE A 70 6.43 -22.92 -8.49
CA PHE A 70 6.31 -24.09 -9.37
C PHE A 70 5.13 -24.99 -8.97
N SER A 71 4.94 -25.26 -7.68
CA SER A 71 3.84 -26.08 -7.15
C SER A 71 2.47 -25.42 -7.36
N ASN A 72 2.36 -24.12 -7.05
CA ASN A 72 1.13 -23.34 -7.13
C ASN A 72 0.67 -23.13 -8.58
N ALA A 73 1.58 -22.83 -9.50
CA ALA A 73 1.29 -22.73 -10.94
C ALA A 73 1.14 -24.11 -11.63
N GLY A 74 1.52 -25.20 -10.97
CA GLY A 74 1.52 -26.56 -11.55
C GLY A 74 2.49 -26.71 -12.72
N VAL A 75 3.64 -26.06 -12.67
CA VAL A 75 4.65 -26.01 -13.74
C VAL A 75 5.81 -26.95 -13.41
N ARG A 76 6.56 -27.41 -14.42
CA ARG A 76 7.83 -28.15 -14.25
C ARG A 76 8.99 -27.29 -14.70
N GLU A 77 10.19 -27.53 -14.17
CA GLU A 77 11.38 -26.79 -14.60
C GLU A 77 11.64 -26.97 -16.10
N ASN A 78 12.03 -25.87 -16.76
CA ASN A 78 12.21 -25.69 -18.20
C ASN A 78 10.92 -25.88 -19.04
N ALA A 79 9.73 -25.91 -18.42
CA ALA A 79 8.46 -25.79 -19.14
C ALA A 79 8.07 -24.33 -19.38
N SER A 80 7.19 -24.09 -20.35
CA SER A 80 6.63 -22.77 -20.63
C SER A 80 5.65 -22.32 -19.55
N VAL A 81 5.68 -21.04 -19.21
CA VAL A 81 4.76 -20.37 -18.29
C VAL A 81 4.28 -19.06 -18.92
N VAL A 82 3.02 -18.69 -18.70
CA VAL A 82 2.45 -17.44 -19.22
C VAL A 82 2.31 -16.43 -18.09
N LEU A 83 2.88 -15.23 -18.29
CA LEU A 83 2.81 -14.11 -17.36
C LEU A 83 1.92 -12.99 -17.89
N ALA A 84 1.11 -12.38 -17.02
CA ALA A 84 0.29 -11.21 -17.34
C ALA A 84 0.10 -10.30 -16.11
N PRO A 85 0.01 -8.96 -16.27
CA PRO A 85 -0.37 -8.06 -15.17
C PRO A 85 -1.69 -8.49 -14.54
N VAL A 86 -1.80 -8.40 -13.22
CA VAL A 86 -3.02 -8.75 -12.49
C VAL A 86 -3.32 -7.72 -11.41
N VAL A 87 -4.60 -7.35 -11.27
CA VAL A 87 -5.07 -6.53 -10.16
C VAL A 87 -5.18 -7.41 -8.92
N VAL A 88 -4.63 -6.95 -7.81
CA VAL A 88 -4.71 -7.62 -6.50
C VAL A 88 -5.44 -6.70 -5.53
N HIS A 89 -6.45 -7.23 -4.86
CA HIS A 89 -7.22 -6.47 -3.86
C HIS A 89 -6.66 -6.68 -2.45
N GLY A 90 -6.91 -5.73 -1.54
CA GLY A 90 -6.74 -5.98 -0.11
C GLY A 90 -7.79 -7.00 0.37
N ALA A 91 -7.37 -8.05 1.08
CA ALA A 91 -8.28 -9.07 1.58
C ALA A 91 -9.06 -8.57 2.81
N SER A 92 -10.39 -8.71 2.80
CA SER A 92 -11.19 -8.65 4.03
C SER A 92 -10.95 -9.91 4.87
N ARG A 93 -10.84 -11.08 4.22
CA ARG A 93 -10.70 -12.39 4.86
C ARG A 93 -9.83 -13.34 4.04
N VAL A 94 -9.02 -14.14 4.72
CA VAL A 94 -8.31 -15.29 4.15
C VAL A 94 -8.53 -16.48 5.07
N ILE A 95 -8.81 -17.65 4.50
CA ILE A 95 -8.96 -18.90 5.24
C ILE A 95 -7.79 -19.82 4.88
N VAL A 96 -7.10 -20.34 5.88
CA VAL A 96 -5.96 -21.25 5.74
C VAL A 96 -6.18 -22.59 6.44
N ASN A 97 -5.55 -23.64 5.92
CA ASN A 97 -5.59 -24.99 6.45
C ASN A 97 -4.17 -25.52 6.68
N GLY A 98 -3.97 -26.28 7.76
CA GLY A 98 -2.66 -26.80 8.16
C GLY A 98 -2.76 -27.92 9.19
N SER A 99 -1.67 -28.21 9.88
CA SER A 99 -1.61 -29.26 10.89
C SER A 99 -2.42 -28.90 12.14
N VAL A 100 -2.83 -29.94 12.90
CA VAL A 100 -3.47 -29.77 14.21
C VAL A 100 -2.57 -28.98 15.16
N LEU A 101 -1.25 -29.21 15.10
CA LEU A 101 -0.27 -28.54 15.95
C LEU A 101 -0.15 -27.04 15.61
N ALA A 102 -0.10 -26.68 14.32
CA ALA A 102 -0.13 -25.27 13.90
C ALA A 102 -1.45 -24.59 14.28
N THR A 103 -2.59 -25.27 14.06
CA THR A 103 -3.93 -24.78 14.43
C THR A 103 -4.09 -24.51 15.94
N GLN A 104 -3.40 -25.30 16.78
CA GLN A 104 -3.43 -25.16 18.24
C GLN A 104 -2.36 -24.23 18.81
N SER A 105 -1.26 -23.97 18.11
CA SER A 105 -0.14 -23.14 18.61
C SER A 105 -0.06 -21.74 18.01
N ILE A 106 -0.75 -21.46 16.89
CA ILE A 106 -0.62 -20.21 16.15
C ILE A 106 -1.97 -19.46 16.13
N THR A 107 -1.99 -18.27 16.73
CA THR A 107 -3.17 -17.38 16.73
C THR A 107 -3.38 -16.71 15.36
N GLU A 108 -4.58 -16.22 15.13
CA GLU A 108 -4.99 -15.58 13.86
C GLU A 108 -4.31 -14.21 13.67
N SER A 109 -4.13 -13.45 14.77
CA SER A 109 -3.25 -12.29 14.86
C SER A 109 -1.77 -12.60 14.58
N THR A 110 -1.35 -13.87 14.70
CA THR A 110 0.01 -14.34 14.42
C THR A 110 0.12 -14.79 12.96
N LEU A 111 -0.85 -15.54 12.42
CA LEU A 111 -0.98 -15.81 10.98
C LEU A 111 -0.96 -14.51 10.14
N ARG A 112 -1.76 -13.51 10.54
CA ARG A 112 -1.85 -12.19 9.88
C ARG A 112 -0.48 -11.51 9.75
N ARG A 113 0.34 -11.57 10.81
CA ARG A 113 1.71 -11.01 10.83
C ARG A 113 2.70 -11.80 9.96
N ALA A 114 2.54 -13.11 9.79
CA ALA A 114 3.39 -13.94 8.92
C ALA A 114 3.06 -13.82 7.42
N LEU A 115 1.82 -13.46 7.09
CA LEU A 115 1.34 -13.37 5.71
C LEU A 115 1.19 -11.94 5.17
N LEU A 116 1.30 -10.91 6.02
CA LEU A 116 1.22 -9.50 5.65
C LEU A 116 2.05 -9.16 4.40
N GLY A 117 1.42 -8.52 3.41
CA GLY A 117 2.04 -8.16 2.13
C GLY A 117 2.26 -9.30 1.13
N LYS A 118 2.01 -10.57 1.49
CA LYS A 118 2.05 -11.69 0.53
C LYS A 118 0.78 -11.65 -0.34
N VAL A 119 0.95 -11.86 -1.65
CA VAL A 119 -0.15 -12.08 -2.61
C VAL A 119 -0.52 -13.56 -2.59
N LEU A 120 -1.82 -13.86 -2.46
CA LEU A 120 -2.35 -15.21 -2.24
C LEU A 120 -3.52 -15.53 -3.18
N SER A 121 -3.57 -16.78 -3.64
CA SER A 121 -4.67 -17.34 -4.45
C SER A 121 -5.30 -18.56 -3.79
N VAL A 122 -6.56 -18.86 -4.12
CA VAL A 122 -7.24 -20.05 -3.56
C VAL A 122 -6.57 -21.33 -4.04
N GLY A 123 -6.23 -22.21 -3.10
CA GLY A 123 -5.48 -23.44 -3.31
C GLY A 123 -3.96 -23.28 -3.38
N ASP A 124 -3.41 -22.07 -3.17
CA ASP A 124 -1.95 -21.89 -3.07
C ASP A 124 -1.42 -22.56 -1.79
N ALA A 125 -0.24 -23.18 -1.89
CA ALA A 125 0.61 -23.45 -0.74
C ALA A 125 1.31 -22.16 -0.33
N VAL A 126 1.31 -21.86 0.97
CA VAL A 126 1.90 -20.64 1.55
C VAL A 126 2.73 -20.99 2.78
N SER A 127 3.92 -20.42 2.93
CA SER A 127 4.73 -20.67 4.13
C SER A 127 4.43 -19.64 5.22
N LEU A 128 4.33 -20.12 6.47
CA LEU A 128 4.36 -19.28 7.67
C LEU A 128 5.75 -18.81 8.06
N LEU A 129 6.79 -19.34 7.40
CA LEU A 129 8.09 -18.71 7.44
C LEU A 129 7.94 -17.24 7.00
N PRO A 130 8.74 -16.33 7.56
CA PRO A 130 9.11 -15.10 6.87
C PRO A 130 9.59 -15.43 5.46
N ARG A 131 9.75 -14.40 4.62
CA ARG A 131 10.28 -14.56 3.27
C ARG A 131 11.69 -15.20 3.25
N ASP A 132 12.35 -15.32 4.40
CA ASP A 132 13.81 -15.22 4.49
C ASP A 132 14.47 -16.43 5.20
N LEU A 133 13.73 -17.52 5.48
CA LEU A 133 14.25 -18.70 6.22
C LEU A 133 14.28 -19.99 5.39
N GLY A 134 15.40 -20.25 4.72
CA GLY A 134 15.76 -21.60 4.26
C GLY A 134 16.09 -22.55 5.43
N PRO A 135 15.98 -23.89 5.24
CA PRO A 135 16.16 -24.87 6.32
C PRO A 135 17.56 -24.87 6.95
N GLU A 136 18.60 -24.46 6.22
CA GLU A 136 19.98 -24.44 6.70
C GLU A 136 20.25 -23.30 7.70
N LEU A 137 19.53 -22.18 7.61
CA LEU A 137 19.70 -21.02 8.49
C LEU A 137 19.32 -21.31 9.95
N ALA A 138 18.53 -22.36 10.21
CA ALA A 138 18.16 -22.79 11.55
C ALA A 138 19.30 -23.51 12.31
N ALA A 139 20.40 -23.88 11.64
CA ALA A 139 21.41 -24.77 12.21
C ALA A 139 22.14 -24.20 13.44
N THR A 140 22.67 -22.98 13.37
CA THR A 140 23.57 -22.43 14.41
C THR A 140 22.81 -21.73 15.53
N GLU A 141 23.40 -21.72 16.73
CA GLU A 141 22.82 -21.04 17.89
C GLU A 141 22.88 -19.51 17.75
N ALA A 142 23.93 -18.96 17.14
CA ALA A 142 24.06 -17.53 16.85
C ALA A 142 22.96 -17.03 15.90
N THR A 143 22.68 -17.74 14.79
CA THR A 143 21.58 -17.36 13.89
C THR A 143 20.21 -17.51 14.57
N ARG A 144 20.03 -18.53 15.42
CA ARG A 144 18.82 -18.66 16.26
C ARG A 144 18.73 -17.60 17.37
N ALA A 145 19.82 -16.98 17.80
CA ALA A 145 19.79 -15.84 18.72
C ALA A 145 19.41 -14.56 17.98
N LEU A 146 20.05 -14.27 16.85
CA LEU A 146 19.74 -13.15 15.97
C LEU A 146 18.27 -13.15 15.50
N ALA A 147 17.78 -14.30 15.03
CA ALA A 147 16.38 -14.42 14.61
C ALA A 147 15.42 -14.07 15.76
N ARG A 148 15.72 -14.50 16.99
CA ARG A 148 14.92 -14.17 18.17
C ARG A 148 15.01 -12.69 18.57
N SER A 149 16.15 -12.02 18.45
CA SER A 149 16.25 -10.58 18.79
C SER A 149 15.45 -9.70 17.83
N VAL A 150 15.29 -10.07 16.55
CA VAL A 150 14.39 -9.37 15.60
C VAL A 150 12.97 -9.97 15.53
N GLY A 151 12.59 -10.81 16.50
CA GLY A 151 11.20 -11.26 16.70
C GLY A 151 10.70 -12.35 15.75
N ILE A 152 11.57 -13.24 15.28
CA ILE A 152 11.26 -14.35 14.37
C ILE A 152 10.99 -15.63 15.17
N THR A 153 9.74 -16.12 15.15
CA THR A 153 9.24 -17.23 16.01
C THR A 153 8.46 -18.30 15.24
N TRP A 154 8.65 -18.41 13.93
CA TRP A 154 7.73 -19.10 13.02
C TRP A 154 8.12 -20.55 12.72
N THR A 155 7.14 -21.37 12.33
CA THR A 155 7.36 -22.78 11.93
C THR A 155 7.67 -22.90 10.44
N THR A 156 8.36 -23.98 10.06
CA THR A 156 8.65 -24.32 8.65
C THR A 156 7.46 -24.95 7.91
N GLU A 157 6.24 -24.83 8.43
CA GLU A 157 5.06 -25.48 7.85
C GLU A 157 4.55 -24.73 6.61
N LEU A 158 4.03 -25.49 5.64
CA LEU A 158 3.27 -24.98 4.52
C LEU A 158 1.77 -25.15 4.81
N LEU A 159 1.03 -24.05 4.78
CA LEU A 159 -0.42 -24.07 4.81
C LEU A 159 -0.98 -24.08 3.39
N THR A 160 -2.25 -24.48 3.25
CA THR A 160 -3.01 -24.26 2.02
C THR A 160 -4.05 -23.16 2.23
N VAL A 161 -4.13 -22.19 1.31
CA VAL A 161 -5.22 -21.20 1.28
C VAL A 161 -6.48 -21.90 0.78
N THR A 162 -7.55 -21.93 1.57
CA THR A 162 -8.81 -22.62 1.23
C THR A 162 -9.93 -21.66 0.83
N GLY A 163 -9.78 -20.36 1.06
CA GLY A 163 -10.74 -19.34 0.62
C GLY A 163 -10.22 -17.93 0.86
N THR A 164 -10.71 -16.98 0.07
CA THR A 164 -10.42 -15.54 0.19
C THR A 164 -11.68 -14.73 -0.01
N ASP A 165 -11.74 -13.56 0.61
CA ASP A 165 -12.70 -12.50 0.30
C ASP A 165 -11.91 -11.19 0.10
N PRO A 166 -12.05 -10.47 -1.04
CA PRO A 166 -12.76 -10.90 -2.25
C PRO A 166 -12.11 -12.14 -2.93
N GLY A 167 -12.67 -12.56 -4.07
CA GLY A 167 -12.11 -13.64 -4.88
C GLY A 167 -10.65 -13.37 -5.28
N SER A 168 -9.82 -14.42 -5.27
CA SER A 168 -8.38 -14.34 -5.53
C SER A 168 -8.02 -13.83 -6.94
N PRO A 169 -6.88 -13.13 -7.12
CA PRO A 169 -5.80 -12.95 -6.14
C PRO A 169 -6.02 -11.76 -5.19
N VAL A 170 -5.63 -11.96 -3.92
CA VAL A 170 -5.71 -10.94 -2.86
C VAL A 170 -4.37 -10.77 -2.16
N SER A 171 -4.24 -9.68 -1.41
CA SER A 171 -3.08 -9.37 -0.56
C SER A 171 -3.50 -9.28 0.90
N VAL A 172 -2.71 -9.84 1.81
CA VAL A 172 -2.98 -9.73 3.25
C VAL A 172 -2.55 -8.36 3.75
N GLN A 173 -3.51 -7.59 4.28
CA GLN A 173 -3.34 -6.28 4.90
C GLN A 173 -3.47 -6.37 6.42
N THR A 174 -3.27 -5.26 7.15
CA THR A 174 -3.34 -5.28 8.62
C THR A 174 -4.74 -5.53 9.17
N ASN A 175 -5.78 -5.17 8.41
CA ASN A 175 -7.21 -5.37 8.70
C ASN A 175 -7.78 -6.69 8.13
N THR A 176 -6.99 -7.53 7.47
CA THR A 176 -7.45 -8.84 6.94
C THR A 176 -7.71 -9.85 8.06
N ALA A 177 -8.91 -10.44 8.11
CA ALA A 177 -9.18 -11.58 8.98
C ALA A 177 -8.54 -12.88 8.43
N VAL A 178 -7.37 -13.28 8.95
CA VAL A 178 -6.69 -14.53 8.55
C VAL A 178 -7.07 -15.66 9.51
N LEU A 179 -8.00 -16.51 9.10
CA LEU A 179 -8.68 -17.51 9.93
C LEU A 179 -8.26 -18.95 9.60
N TRP A 180 -8.36 -19.85 10.57
CA TRP A 180 -8.25 -21.29 10.35
C TRP A 180 -9.53 -21.88 9.72
N SER A 181 -9.37 -22.90 8.87
CA SER A 181 -10.45 -23.65 8.21
C SER A 181 -11.52 -24.17 9.17
N THR A 182 -11.12 -24.59 10.38
CA THR A 182 -11.99 -25.14 11.42
C THR A 182 -12.82 -24.08 12.17
N THR A 183 -12.51 -22.79 12.02
CA THR A 183 -13.28 -21.68 12.59
C THR A 183 -14.46 -21.27 11.70
N ALA A 184 -14.54 -21.78 10.47
CA ALA A 184 -15.62 -21.48 9.53
C ALA A 184 -16.68 -22.59 9.52
N GLY A 185 -17.94 -22.22 9.78
CA GLY A 185 -19.08 -22.99 9.28
C GLY A 185 -19.04 -23.04 7.75
N VAL A 186 -19.50 -24.13 7.15
CA VAL A 186 -19.45 -24.32 5.69
C VAL A 186 -20.31 -23.25 5.00
N VAL A 187 -19.65 -22.30 4.34
CA VAL A 187 -20.29 -21.26 3.53
C VAL A 187 -20.84 -21.90 2.25
N PRO A 188 -22.16 -21.85 1.98
CA PRO A 188 -22.69 -22.23 0.68
C PRO A 188 -22.23 -21.21 -0.37
N PRO A 189 -21.94 -21.62 -1.62
CA PRO A 189 -21.67 -20.66 -2.68
C PRO A 189 -22.90 -19.74 -2.87
N LEU A 190 -22.69 -18.42 -2.72
CA LEU A 190 -23.70 -17.42 -3.05
C LEU A 190 -24.01 -17.49 -4.56
N GLY A 191 -25.29 -17.39 -4.90
CA GLY A 191 -25.78 -17.75 -6.23
C GLY A 191 -25.33 -16.79 -7.34
N ASP A 192 -24.68 -17.34 -8.35
CA ASP A 192 -24.30 -16.63 -9.59
C ASP A 192 -25.51 -16.50 -10.55
N ASP A 193 -26.53 -15.76 -10.10
CA ASP A 193 -27.85 -15.70 -10.75
C ASP A 193 -27.88 -14.68 -11.92
N ARG A 194 -26.93 -14.77 -12.87
CA ARG A 194 -26.89 -13.81 -13.99
C ARG A 194 -26.25 -14.18 -15.34
N THR A 195 -26.36 -15.42 -15.82
CA THR A 195 -26.34 -15.67 -17.29
C THR A 195 -27.44 -16.62 -17.75
N GLY A 196 -28.39 -16.09 -18.52
CA GLY A 196 -29.39 -16.90 -19.22
C GLY A 196 -28.84 -17.47 -20.53
N SER A 197 -29.08 -18.77 -20.78
CA SER A 197 -28.94 -19.39 -22.10
C SER A 197 -29.91 -20.58 -22.21
N PRO A 198 -30.60 -20.75 -23.35
CA PRO A 198 -31.75 -21.64 -23.43
C PRO A 198 -31.35 -23.13 -23.50
N ARG A 199 -32.11 -23.98 -22.79
CA ARG A 199 -31.98 -25.44 -22.87
C ARG A 199 -32.62 -25.99 -24.15
N LEU A 200 -31.89 -26.80 -24.90
CA LEU A 200 -32.43 -27.67 -25.95
C LEU A 200 -32.63 -29.10 -25.40
N PRO A 201 -33.77 -29.77 -25.65
CA PRO A 201 -34.00 -31.15 -25.22
C PRO A 201 -33.55 -32.18 -26.29
N GLY A 202 -32.79 -33.22 -25.91
CA GLY A 202 -32.26 -34.20 -26.86
C GLY A 202 -31.65 -35.48 -26.27
N ALA A 203 -32.50 -36.49 -26.05
CA ALA A 203 -32.29 -37.94 -25.89
C ALA A 203 -30.88 -38.63 -25.95
N LEU A 204 -30.66 -39.53 -24.98
CA LEU A 204 -30.03 -40.88 -25.04
C LEU A 204 -28.50 -41.03 -25.20
N GLY A 205 -27.86 -41.77 -24.26
CA GLY A 205 -26.43 -42.14 -24.30
C GLY A 205 -25.96 -43.07 -23.15
N ILE A 206 -26.18 -44.38 -23.30
CA ILE A 206 -25.88 -45.51 -22.38
C ILE A 206 -24.43 -46.01 -22.61
N VAL A 207 -23.53 -46.44 -21.69
CA VAL A 207 -23.34 -46.65 -20.21
C VAL A 207 -21.79 -46.78 -19.96
N PRO A 208 -21.16 -47.13 -18.79
CA PRO A 208 -21.65 -47.54 -17.44
C PRO A 208 -20.93 -46.89 -16.21
N GLU A 209 -21.34 -47.31 -15.01
CA GLU A 209 -20.81 -46.89 -13.70
C GLU A 209 -19.54 -47.68 -13.26
N ALA A 210 -18.72 -47.05 -12.42
CA ALA A 210 -17.77 -47.72 -11.53
C ALA A 210 -17.95 -47.17 -10.10
N GLN A 211 -17.91 -48.04 -9.09
CA GLN A 211 -18.47 -47.78 -7.77
C GLN A 211 -17.65 -46.76 -6.94
N VAL A 212 -18.29 -45.68 -6.50
CA VAL A 212 -17.80 -44.86 -5.39
C VAL A 212 -18.55 -45.26 -4.12
N SER A 213 -17.82 -45.78 -3.14
CA SER A 213 -18.37 -46.12 -1.82
C SER A 213 -18.78 -44.85 -1.07
N ALA A 214 -20.05 -44.76 -0.68
CA ALA A 214 -20.54 -43.66 0.14
C ALA A 214 -20.08 -43.83 1.61
N PRO A 215 -19.42 -42.82 2.22
CA PRO A 215 -19.16 -42.84 3.65
C PRO A 215 -20.48 -42.79 4.45
N ALA A 216 -20.59 -43.61 5.48
CA ALA A 216 -21.69 -43.53 6.44
C ALA A 216 -21.65 -42.18 7.19
N PRO A 217 -22.79 -41.64 7.66
CA PRO A 217 -22.84 -40.34 8.32
C PRO A 217 -22.04 -40.34 9.62
N ALA A 218 -20.90 -39.65 9.63
CA ALA A 218 -20.15 -39.36 10.85
C ALA A 218 -21.00 -38.46 11.76
N THR A 219 -21.14 -38.85 13.03
CA THR A 219 -21.91 -38.08 14.02
C THR A 219 -21.26 -36.74 14.29
N ALA A 220 -22.07 -35.69 14.41
CA ALA A 220 -21.62 -34.32 14.63
C ALA A 220 -21.09 -34.10 16.06
N ALA A 221 -19.88 -34.61 16.33
CA ALA A 221 -19.08 -34.24 17.49
C ALA A 221 -18.23 -33.01 17.13
N GLY A 222 -18.80 -31.81 17.30
CA GLY A 222 -18.07 -30.56 17.12
C GLY A 222 -16.95 -30.42 18.14
N VAL A 223 -15.72 -30.80 17.77
CA VAL A 223 -14.51 -30.57 18.58
C VAL A 223 -14.17 -29.09 18.51
N GLY A 224 -14.89 -28.29 19.30
CA GLY A 224 -14.66 -26.86 19.42
C GLY A 224 -13.21 -26.61 19.85
N ARG A 225 -12.49 -25.82 19.04
CA ARG A 225 -11.15 -25.33 19.38
C ARG A 225 -11.25 -24.57 20.70
N LEU A 226 -10.58 -25.07 21.74
CA LEU A 226 -10.36 -24.28 22.96
C LEU A 226 -9.72 -22.96 22.53
N PRO A 227 -10.22 -21.79 22.98
CA PRO A 227 -9.63 -20.52 22.63
C PRO A 227 -8.14 -20.54 22.99
N VAL A 228 -7.28 -20.42 21.98
CA VAL A 228 -5.85 -20.19 22.21
C VAL A 228 -5.76 -18.78 22.76
N GLU A 229 -5.57 -18.68 24.07
CA GLU A 229 -5.38 -17.41 24.78
C GLU A 229 -4.28 -16.61 24.06
N GLU A 230 -4.54 -15.33 23.74
CA GLU A 230 -3.55 -14.56 22.98
C GLU A 230 -2.24 -14.52 23.78
N PRO A 231 -1.10 -14.94 23.19
CA PRO A 231 0.16 -14.96 23.91
C PRO A 231 0.51 -13.52 24.28
N ASP A 232 0.71 -13.28 25.58
CA ASP A 232 0.86 -11.95 26.17
C ASP A 232 1.88 -11.12 25.37
N VAL A 233 1.38 -10.11 24.67
CA VAL A 233 2.16 -9.41 23.65
C VAL A 233 3.12 -8.48 24.38
N PRO A 234 4.44 -8.72 24.35
CA PRO A 234 5.39 -8.07 25.25
C PRO A 234 5.28 -6.56 25.14
N VAL A 235 4.79 -5.95 26.22
CA VAL A 235 4.46 -4.53 26.25
C VAL A 235 5.75 -3.73 26.32
N ARG A 236 6.09 -3.05 25.22
CA ARG A 236 7.23 -2.12 25.22
C ARG A 236 6.97 -1.00 26.24
N PRO A 237 7.95 -0.60 27.06
CA PRO A 237 7.82 0.56 27.92
C PRO A 237 7.64 1.82 27.08
N VAL A 238 6.94 2.81 27.64
CA VAL A 238 6.71 4.13 27.00
C VAL A 238 8.01 4.78 26.51
N SER A 239 9.13 4.58 27.22
CA SER A 239 10.46 5.09 26.86
C SER A 239 11.11 4.46 25.63
N GLU A 240 10.56 3.38 25.08
CA GLU A 240 10.99 2.79 23.81
C GLU A 240 10.14 3.25 22.61
N LEU A 241 9.07 4.01 22.85
CA LEU A 241 8.23 4.53 21.79
C LEU A 241 8.82 5.85 21.26
N VAL A 242 8.94 5.95 19.94
CA VAL A 242 9.67 7.04 19.28
C VAL A 242 8.70 7.89 18.46
N GLY A 243 8.70 9.21 18.67
CA GLY A 243 7.97 10.18 17.83
C GLY A 243 6.46 10.23 18.07
N VAL A 244 6.00 9.70 19.20
CA VAL A 244 4.58 9.67 19.63
C VAL A 244 4.40 10.23 21.04
N ASP A 245 5.40 10.96 21.53
CA ASP A 245 5.49 11.52 22.89
C ASP A 245 4.25 12.35 23.26
N SER A 246 3.79 13.22 22.35
CA SER A 246 2.61 14.07 22.58
C SER A 246 1.31 13.25 22.69
N GLN A 247 1.20 12.17 21.90
CA GLN A 247 0.06 11.27 21.90
C GLN A 247 0.03 10.42 23.17
N ILE A 248 1.20 9.97 23.62
CA ILE A 248 1.39 9.28 24.90
C ILE A 248 0.98 10.18 26.06
N THR A 249 1.43 11.44 26.10
CA THR A 249 1.03 12.40 27.15
C THR A 249 -0.48 12.59 27.19
N LYS A 250 -1.10 12.92 26.05
CA LYS A 250 -2.57 13.09 25.93
C LYS A 250 -3.35 11.86 26.39
N LEU A 251 -3.00 10.67 25.89
CA LEU A 251 -3.72 9.44 26.24
C LEU A 251 -3.54 9.08 27.72
N THR A 252 -2.34 9.30 28.29
CA THR A 252 -2.06 9.07 29.72
C THR A 252 -2.89 9.99 30.59
N GLU A 253 -2.92 11.29 30.28
CA GLU A 253 -3.71 12.31 30.98
C GLU A 253 -5.21 12.00 30.93
N TRP A 254 -5.75 11.69 29.74
CA TRP A 254 -7.18 11.37 29.59
C TRP A 254 -7.58 10.13 30.37
N LEU A 255 -6.76 9.07 30.34
CA LEU A 255 -7.01 7.86 31.11
C LEU A 255 -6.91 8.09 32.62
N ALA A 256 -5.98 8.95 33.09
CA ALA A 256 -5.86 9.27 34.51
C ALA A 256 -7.06 10.07 35.03
N ILE A 257 -7.45 11.14 34.34
CA ILE A 257 -8.58 11.99 34.75
C ILE A 257 -9.89 11.20 34.79
N THR A 258 -10.11 10.25 33.87
CA THR A 258 -11.33 9.44 33.85
C THR A 258 -11.31 8.27 34.83
N LEU A 259 -10.20 7.51 34.93
CA LEU A 259 -10.17 6.25 35.70
C LEU A 259 -9.64 6.40 37.12
N ASP A 260 -8.71 7.34 37.36
CA ASP A 260 -8.03 7.52 38.65
C ASP A 260 -8.64 8.72 39.43
N GLU A 261 -9.05 9.78 38.74
CA GLU A 261 -9.60 11.02 39.33
C GLU A 261 -11.07 11.36 38.91
N PRO A 262 -12.01 10.39 38.82
CA PRO A 262 -13.36 10.63 38.27
C PRO A 262 -14.19 11.67 39.05
N ASP A 263 -13.86 11.94 40.30
CA ASP A 263 -14.54 12.97 41.11
C ASP A 263 -14.18 14.40 40.69
N VAL A 264 -13.06 14.62 40.01
CA VAL A 264 -12.71 15.92 39.40
C VAL A 264 -13.71 16.24 38.28
N LEU A 265 -13.98 15.28 37.39
CA LEU A 265 -14.98 15.41 36.34
C LEU A 265 -16.38 15.63 36.92
N ARG A 266 -16.79 14.85 37.93
CA ARG A 266 -18.10 15.00 38.60
C ARG A 266 -18.25 16.38 39.25
N THR A 267 -17.19 16.92 39.88
CA THR A 267 -17.18 18.26 40.48
C THR A 267 -17.36 19.37 39.44
N LEU A 268 -16.85 19.17 38.22
CA LEU A 268 -17.04 20.06 37.08
C LEU A 268 -18.37 19.84 36.32
N GLY A 269 -19.25 18.95 36.81
CA GLY A 269 -20.53 18.62 36.19
C GLY A 269 -20.43 17.68 34.97
N ALA A 270 -19.25 17.11 34.72
CA ALA A 270 -19.03 16.14 33.64
C ALA A 270 -19.25 14.70 34.13
N ALA A 271 -19.79 13.84 33.25
CA ALA A 271 -19.78 12.40 33.47
C ALA A 271 -18.35 11.86 33.26
N PRO A 272 -17.82 10.98 34.13
CA PRO A 272 -16.49 10.40 33.98
C PRO A 272 -16.50 9.28 32.93
N ARG A 273 -16.80 9.60 31.68
CA ARG A 273 -16.69 8.70 30.53
C ARG A 273 -15.44 9.02 29.71
N LEU A 274 -14.98 8.08 28.92
CA LEU A 274 -13.94 8.30 27.92
C LEU A 274 -14.06 7.26 26.79
N GLY A 275 -14.16 7.75 25.56
CA GLY A 275 -13.91 6.95 24.37
C GLY A 275 -12.90 7.65 23.46
N VAL A 276 -11.81 6.94 23.14
CA VAL A 276 -10.76 7.46 22.26
C VAL A 276 -10.72 6.66 20.96
N LEU A 277 -10.89 7.32 19.82
CA LEU A 277 -10.55 6.76 18.52
C LEU A 277 -9.08 7.09 18.21
N VAL A 278 -8.24 6.09 18.04
CA VAL A 278 -6.84 6.24 17.64
C VAL A 278 -6.73 6.01 16.13
N THR A 279 -6.39 7.07 15.41
CA THR A 279 -6.34 7.10 13.94
C THR A 279 -4.89 7.27 13.45
N GLY A 280 -4.68 7.13 12.13
CA GLY A 280 -3.34 7.04 11.54
C GLY A 280 -3.13 5.78 10.70
N PRO A 281 -1.99 5.64 10.00
CA PRO A 281 -1.80 4.63 8.97
C PRO A 281 -1.81 3.19 9.49
N ALA A 282 -2.11 2.25 8.60
CA ALA A 282 -1.92 0.82 8.82
C ALA A 282 -0.45 0.55 9.21
N GLY A 283 -0.21 -0.34 10.17
CA GLY A 283 1.13 -0.64 10.69
C GLY A 283 1.84 0.49 11.48
N GLY A 284 1.22 1.68 11.64
CA GLY A 284 1.75 2.84 12.39
C GLY A 284 1.90 2.67 13.90
N GLY A 285 1.80 1.45 14.44
CA GLY A 285 2.01 1.16 15.87
C GLY A 285 0.86 1.54 16.82
N LYS A 286 -0.31 1.96 16.31
CA LYS A 286 -1.47 2.41 17.10
C LYS A 286 -1.77 1.53 18.33
N ALA A 287 -1.99 0.23 18.11
CA ALA A 287 -2.26 -0.72 19.20
C ALA A 287 -1.08 -0.90 20.18
N THR A 288 0.16 -0.73 19.71
CA THR A 288 1.36 -0.74 20.57
C THR A 288 1.36 0.46 21.51
N VAL A 289 1.08 1.68 21.00
CA VAL A 289 1.01 2.89 21.83
C VAL A 289 -0.03 2.74 22.94
N VAL A 290 -1.23 2.24 22.61
CA VAL A 290 -2.28 2.00 23.62
C VAL A 290 -1.83 0.95 24.64
N ARG A 291 -1.26 -0.18 24.21
CA ARG A 291 -0.74 -1.23 25.11
C ARG A 291 0.34 -0.69 26.06
N SER A 292 1.27 0.10 25.56
CA SER A 292 2.36 0.72 26.34
C SER A 292 1.86 1.75 27.37
N VAL A 293 0.89 2.61 27.00
CA VAL A 293 0.26 3.55 27.95
C VAL A 293 -0.56 2.80 29.00
N CYS A 294 -1.26 1.73 28.59
CA CYS A 294 -2.07 0.90 29.48
C CYS A 294 -1.27 -0.14 30.28
N ALA A 295 0.07 -0.16 30.22
CA ALA A 295 0.92 -1.20 30.83
C ALA A 295 0.75 -1.36 32.37
N LYS A 296 0.14 -0.39 33.05
CA LYS A 296 -0.16 -0.40 34.50
C LYS A 296 -1.66 -0.59 34.82
N ARG A 297 -2.51 -0.82 33.81
CA ARG A 297 -3.97 -0.96 33.92
C ARG A 297 -4.39 -2.33 33.39
N THR A 298 -5.53 -2.85 33.84
CA THR A 298 -6.12 -4.02 33.18
C THR A 298 -6.56 -3.64 31.77
N LEU A 299 -6.13 -4.41 30.78
CA LEU A 299 -6.41 -4.19 29.37
C LEU A 299 -7.12 -5.40 28.77
N VAL A 300 -8.39 -5.26 28.41
CA VAL A 300 -9.12 -6.30 27.66
C VAL A 300 -9.04 -5.94 26.18
N THR A 301 -8.47 -6.81 25.35
CA THR A 301 -8.38 -6.59 23.90
C THR A 301 -9.46 -7.38 23.15
N VAL A 302 -9.99 -6.80 22.07
CA VAL A 302 -10.82 -7.44 21.04
C VAL A 302 -10.20 -7.17 19.68
N ASP A 303 -9.86 -8.22 18.92
CA ASP A 303 -9.38 -8.06 17.54
C ASP A 303 -10.56 -7.81 16.60
N GLY A 304 -10.65 -6.60 16.04
CA GLY A 304 -11.70 -6.16 15.13
C GLY A 304 -11.83 -7.06 13.89
N PRO A 305 -10.74 -7.36 13.15
CA PRO A 305 -10.78 -8.26 12.00
C PRO A 305 -11.30 -9.67 12.31
N THR A 306 -10.71 -10.35 13.32
CA THR A 306 -11.15 -11.70 13.71
C THR A 306 -12.61 -11.70 14.17
N THR A 307 -13.00 -10.73 15.01
CA THR A 307 -14.37 -10.67 15.55
C THR A 307 -15.38 -10.28 14.47
N GLY A 308 -15.01 -9.34 13.60
CA GLY A 308 -15.76 -8.87 12.42
C GLY A 308 -16.17 -9.99 11.48
N ALA A 309 -15.23 -10.90 11.19
CA ALA A 309 -15.44 -12.04 10.31
C ALA A 309 -16.28 -13.19 10.89
N THR A 310 -16.78 -13.07 12.13
CA THR A 310 -17.70 -14.05 12.75
C THR A 310 -19.17 -13.71 12.54
N GLU A 311 -20.03 -14.74 12.61
CA GLU A 311 -21.49 -14.59 12.52
C GLU A 311 -22.03 -13.54 13.51
N PRO A 312 -23.05 -12.74 13.14
CA PRO A 312 -23.55 -11.62 13.96
C PRO A 312 -23.78 -11.93 15.44
N ASN A 313 -24.38 -13.08 15.76
CA ASN A 313 -24.64 -13.46 17.16
C ASN A 313 -23.35 -13.76 17.95
N THR A 314 -22.36 -14.38 17.31
CA THR A 314 -21.04 -14.65 17.88
C THR A 314 -20.24 -13.35 18.05
N ARG A 315 -20.30 -12.48 17.03
CA ARG A 315 -19.69 -11.15 17.02
C ARG A 315 -20.20 -10.25 18.14
N LEU A 316 -21.52 -10.14 18.31
CA LEU A 316 -22.13 -9.42 19.43
C LEU A 316 -21.70 -10.02 20.79
N ARG A 317 -21.83 -11.35 20.94
CA ARG A 317 -21.47 -12.03 22.19
C ARG A 317 -20.01 -11.81 22.58
N THR A 318 -19.06 -11.89 21.63
CA THR A 318 -17.64 -11.64 21.90
C THR A 318 -17.40 -10.23 22.46
N VAL A 319 -18.14 -9.22 21.98
CA VAL A 319 -18.08 -7.86 22.52
C VAL A 319 -18.72 -7.78 23.91
N SER A 320 -19.93 -8.30 24.12
CA SER A 320 -20.59 -8.31 25.44
C SER A 320 -19.75 -9.05 26.49
N ASP A 321 -19.20 -10.23 26.15
CA ASP A 321 -18.32 -11.00 27.03
C ASP A 321 -17.02 -10.22 27.34
N ALA A 322 -16.50 -9.40 26.41
CA ALA A 322 -15.33 -8.54 26.63
C ALA A 322 -15.64 -7.31 27.50
N VAL A 323 -16.77 -6.63 27.26
CA VAL A 323 -17.27 -5.52 28.11
C VAL A 323 -17.51 -6.01 29.54
N ALA A 324 -18.10 -7.20 29.71
CA ALA A 324 -18.31 -7.82 31.02
C ALA A 324 -16.99 -8.10 31.75
N ARG A 325 -15.98 -8.67 31.07
CA ARG A 325 -14.63 -8.85 31.65
C ARG A 325 -13.99 -7.53 32.06
N ALA A 326 -14.04 -6.51 31.19
CA ALA A 326 -13.45 -5.21 31.45
C ALA A 326 -14.11 -4.50 32.65
N ARG A 327 -15.45 -4.56 32.78
CA ARG A 327 -16.17 -3.96 33.92
C ARG A 327 -16.00 -4.72 35.24
N ALA A 328 -15.68 -6.02 35.18
CA ALA A 328 -15.42 -6.83 36.37
C ALA A 328 -14.08 -6.50 37.04
N THR A 329 -13.08 -6.06 36.26
CA THR A 329 -11.75 -5.65 36.75
C THR A 329 -11.56 -4.15 36.86
N GLY A 330 -12.24 -3.37 36.01
CA GLY A 330 -11.93 -1.96 35.76
C GLY A 330 -10.68 -1.79 34.88
N GLY A 331 -10.60 -0.68 34.14
CA GLY A 331 -9.45 -0.38 33.28
C GLY A 331 -9.83 0.04 31.86
N VAL A 332 -9.29 -0.64 30.84
CA VAL A 332 -9.41 -0.24 29.44
C VAL A 332 -9.89 -1.40 28.56
N LEU A 333 -10.88 -1.12 27.72
CA LEU A 333 -11.29 -1.99 26.61
C LEU A 333 -10.65 -1.47 25.32
N LEU A 334 -9.76 -2.26 24.73
CA LEU A 334 -9.09 -1.98 23.46
C LEU A 334 -9.73 -2.78 22.33
N ILE A 335 -10.24 -2.10 21.30
CA ILE A 335 -10.68 -2.72 20.05
C ILE A 335 -9.68 -2.37 18.94
N THR A 336 -8.95 -3.35 18.42
CA THR A 336 -7.96 -3.10 17.35
C THR A 336 -8.57 -3.22 15.96
N ASP A 337 -8.32 -2.22 15.12
CA ASP A 337 -8.80 -2.12 13.73
C ASP A 337 -10.33 -2.29 13.63
N VAL A 338 -11.03 -1.42 14.37
CA VAL A 338 -12.47 -1.45 14.64
C VAL A 338 -13.34 -1.26 13.39
N ASP A 339 -12.80 -0.70 12.31
CA ASP A 339 -13.46 -0.60 10.99
C ASP A 339 -13.87 -1.97 10.42
N ALA A 340 -13.15 -3.04 10.76
CA ALA A 340 -13.53 -4.41 10.39
C ALA A 340 -14.65 -5.00 11.27
N LEU A 341 -14.92 -4.43 12.45
CA LEU A 341 -15.99 -4.83 13.37
C LEU A 341 -17.28 -4.02 13.15
N LEU A 342 -17.12 -2.72 12.88
CA LEU A 342 -18.17 -1.72 12.72
C LEU A 342 -17.92 -0.92 11.42
N PRO A 343 -18.19 -1.52 10.23
CA PRO A 343 -18.00 -0.85 8.96
C PRO A 343 -18.99 0.30 8.73
N SER A 344 -18.64 1.21 7.80
CA SER A 344 -19.43 2.39 7.42
C SER A 344 -20.78 2.05 6.76
N GLU A 345 -20.99 0.81 6.33
CA GLU A 345 -22.28 0.25 5.95
C GLU A 345 -22.76 -0.66 7.10
N PRO A 346 -23.58 -0.14 8.04
CA PRO A 346 -23.84 -0.85 9.28
C PRO A 346 -24.86 -1.98 9.14
N GLU A 347 -24.43 -3.20 9.48
CA GLU A 347 -25.33 -4.32 9.75
C GLU A 347 -26.27 -4.02 10.95
N PRO A 348 -27.46 -4.65 11.04
CA PRO A 348 -28.36 -4.49 12.19
C PRO A 348 -27.71 -4.78 13.55
N VAL A 349 -26.74 -5.70 13.59
CA VAL A 349 -25.99 -6.05 14.80
C VAL A 349 -25.07 -4.94 15.30
N ALA A 350 -24.60 -4.04 14.41
CA ALA A 350 -23.74 -2.92 14.79
C ALA A 350 -24.42 -2.00 15.82
N THR A 351 -25.74 -1.82 15.72
CA THR A 351 -26.52 -1.05 16.71
C THR A 351 -26.45 -1.66 18.11
N LEU A 352 -26.58 -2.98 18.22
CA LEU A 352 -26.50 -3.69 19.52
C LEU A 352 -25.08 -3.64 20.10
N ILE A 353 -24.06 -3.72 19.25
CA ILE A 353 -22.65 -3.59 19.64
C ILE A 353 -22.36 -2.17 20.17
N LEU A 354 -22.84 -1.13 19.47
CA LEU A 354 -22.69 0.26 19.89
C LEU A 354 -23.41 0.55 21.21
N ASP A 355 -24.60 -0.02 21.42
CA ASP A 355 -25.36 0.14 22.66
C ASP A 355 -24.69 -0.59 23.85
N GLU A 356 -24.13 -1.78 23.64
CA GLU A 356 -23.31 -2.49 24.63
C GLU A 356 -22.05 -1.70 25.01
N LEU A 357 -21.31 -1.17 24.02
CA LEU A 357 -20.14 -0.32 24.26
C LEU A 357 -20.50 0.96 25.03
N ARG A 358 -21.61 1.62 24.67
CA ARG A 358 -22.10 2.84 25.36
C ARG A 358 -22.52 2.54 26.79
N SER A 359 -23.23 1.43 27.01
CA SER A 359 -23.58 0.91 28.34
C SER A 359 -22.34 0.56 29.17
N GLY A 360 -21.28 0.08 28.49
CA GLY A 360 -20.00 -0.30 29.08
C GLY A 360 -19.28 0.86 29.76
N ILE A 361 -19.07 1.96 29.04
CA ILE A 361 -18.30 3.14 29.51
C ILE A 361 -19.11 4.12 30.38
N ALA A 362 -20.42 3.92 30.52
CA ALA A 362 -21.32 4.91 31.12
C ALA A 362 -21.08 5.22 32.62
N ASP A 363 -20.47 4.30 33.38
CA ASP A 363 -20.21 4.47 34.82
C ASP A 363 -18.78 4.93 35.17
N GLY A 364 -17.89 5.03 34.17
CA GLY A 364 -16.49 5.42 34.34
C GLY A 364 -15.56 4.34 34.90
N ARG A 365 -16.00 3.09 35.06
CA ARG A 365 -15.12 1.99 35.47
C ARG A 365 -14.21 1.50 34.34
N ILE A 366 -14.61 1.73 33.10
CA ILE A 366 -13.81 1.41 31.92
C ILE A 366 -13.77 2.59 30.93
N ALA A 367 -12.62 2.76 30.30
CA ALA A 367 -12.45 3.60 29.12
C ALA A 367 -12.45 2.72 27.85
N LEU A 368 -13.06 3.21 26.77
CA LEU A 368 -12.95 2.60 25.44
C LEU A 368 -11.79 3.23 24.69
N VAL A 369 -10.93 2.40 24.08
CA VAL A 369 -9.96 2.85 23.09
C VAL A 369 -10.08 1.97 21.85
N ALA A 370 -10.44 2.57 20.72
CA ALA A 370 -10.59 1.86 19.46
C ALA A 370 -9.52 2.35 18.47
N THR A 371 -8.84 1.45 17.74
CA THR A 371 -7.88 1.85 16.70
C THR A 371 -8.46 1.62 15.31
N THR A 372 -8.17 2.48 14.34
CA THR A 372 -8.54 2.24 12.93
C THR A 372 -7.45 2.76 11.99
N ALA A 373 -7.27 2.09 10.84
CA ALA A 373 -6.41 2.56 9.75
C ALA A 373 -7.17 3.44 8.74
N GLU A 374 -8.49 3.29 8.66
CA GLU A 374 -9.33 3.93 7.66
C GLU A 374 -10.56 4.58 8.30
N PRO A 375 -10.43 5.75 8.95
CA PRO A 375 -11.51 6.36 9.73
C PRO A 375 -12.79 6.67 8.92
N VAL A 376 -12.68 6.69 7.58
CA VAL A 376 -13.76 6.89 6.60
C VAL A 376 -14.64 5.65 6.43
N ARG A 377 -14.07 4.44 6.61
CA ARG A 377 -14.74 3.13 6.50
C ARG A 377 -15.39 2.65 7.80
N LEU A 378 -15.37 3.48 8.84
CA LEU A 378 -15.92 3.21 10.16
C LEU A 378 -17.40 3.64 10.25
N ASP A 379 -18.21 2.93 11.04
CA ASP A 379 -19.55 3.38 11.43
C ASP A 379 -19.46 4.75 12.12
N SER A 380 -20.07 5.77 11.52
CA SER A 380 -20.03 7.15 12.00
C SER A 380 -20.59 7.30 13.42
N ARG A 381 -21.47 6.39 13.85
CA ARG A 381 -22.07 6.35 15.19
C ARG A 381 -21.06 6.02 16.29
N LEU A 382 -19.89 5.45 15.97
CA LEU A 382 -18.83 5.24 16.96
C LEU A 382 -18.16 6.56 17.36
N ARG A 383 -18.13 7.57 16.46
CA ARG A 383 -17.66 8.94 16.75
C ARG A 383 -18.75 9.86 17.33
N ASP A 384 -19.88 9.30 17.74
CA ASP A 384 -20.88 10.06 18.50
C ASP A 384 -20.29 10.46 19.86
N PRO A 385 -20.54 11.68 20.38
CA PRO A 385 -20.00 12.13 21.67
C PRO A 385 -20.39 11.29 22.89
N SER A 386 -21.37 10.36 22.78
CA SER A 386 -21.70 9.37 23.81
C SER A 386 -20.81 8.11 23.79
N LEU A 387 -20.03 7.91 22.74
CA LEU A 387 -19.07 6.80 22.56
C LEU A 387 -17.64 7.36 22.52
N CYS A 388 -17.05 7.57 21.34
CA CYS A 388 -15.73 8.16 21.21
C CYS A 388 -15.81 9.69 21.11
N ASP A 389 -15.67 10.38 22.26
CA ASP A 389 -15.64 11.85 22.35
C ASP A 389 -14.30 12.47 21.93
N ARG A 390 -13.25 11.67 21.75
CA ARG A 390 -11.88 12.16 21.42
C ARG A 390 -11.24 11.36 20.30
N GLU A 391 -10.44 12.04 19.50
CA GLU A 391 -9.61 11.42 18.46
C GLU A 391 -8.12 11.67 18.73
N LEU A 392 -7.28 10.68 18.42
CA LEU A 392 -5.85 10.68 18.69
C LEU A 392 -5.09 10.20 17.44
N ILE A 393 -4.60 11.15 16.66
CA ILE A 393 -3.91 10.89 15.38
C ILE A 393 -2.44 10.53 15.65
N ILE A 394 -2.00 9.38 15.10
CA ILE A 394 -0.60 8.98 14.98
C ILE A 394 -0.21 9.13 13.50
N GLY A 395 0.62 10.11 13.17
CA GLY A 395 1.01 10.40 11.79
C GLY A 395 2.01 9.40 11.20
N LEU A 396 2.46 9.68 9.97
CA LEU A 396 3.63 9.01 9.38
C LEU A 396 4.93 9.51 10.05
N PRO A 397 5.93 8.64 10.29
CA PRO A 397 7.21 9.07 10.84
C PRO A 397 8.06 9.80 9.79
N ASP A 398 8.58 10.97 10.15
CA ASP A 398 9.58 11.72 9.38
C ASP A 398 10.94 10.97 9.33
N ALA A 399 11.91 11.45 8.54
CA ALA A 399 13.19 10.76 8.39
C ALA A 399 13.93 10.57 9.73
N ALA A 400 13.99 11.60 10.58
CA ALA A 400 14.62 11.50 11.90
C ALA A 400 13.91 10.50 12.83
N THR A 401 12.58 10.38 12.75
CA THR A 401 11.82 9.37 13.49
C THR A 401 12.01 7.98 12.91
N ARG A 402 12.12 7.81 11.58
CA ARG A 402 12.44 6.51 10.95
C ARG A 402 13.84 6.03 11.35
N ALA A 403 14.85 6.90 11.35
CA ALA A 403 16.20 6.58 11.83
C ALA A 403 16.20 6.13 13.30
N ARG A 404 15.55 6.91 14.19
CA ARG A 404 15.39 6.57 15.61
C ARG A 404 14.58 5.28 15.84
N LEU A 405 13.54 5.02 15.05
CA LEU A 405 12.76 3.77 15.09
C LEU A 405 13.63 2.57 14.71
N MET A 406 14.43 2.67 13.63
CA MET A 406 15.37 1.61 13.25
C MET A 406 16.42 1.39 14.35
N SER A 407 16.96 2.45 14.95
CA SER A 407 17.89 2.36 16.08
C SER A 407 17.26 1.64 17.29
N ALA A 408 16.02 1.99 17.66
CA ALA A 408 15.30 1.31 18.74
C ALA A 408 15.02 -0.17 18.45
N ILE A 409 14.69 -0.52 17.20
CA ILE A 409 14.47 -1.92 16.78
C ILE A 409 15.79 -2.71 16.75
N LEU A 410 16.89 -2.10 16.30
CA LEU A 410 18.21 -2.71 16.19
C LEU A 410 19.04 -2.68 17.48
N SER A 411 18.54 -2.07 18.55
CA SER A 411 19.22 -1.87 19.85
C SER A 411 19.81 -3.13 20.53
N THR A 412 19.39 -4.32 20.11
CA THR A 412 19.89 -5.62 20.61
C THR A 412 20.45 -6.52 19.49
N VAL A 413 20.69 -5.96 18.30
CA VAL A 413 21.19 -6.66 17.11
C VAL A 413 22.68 -6.38 16.94
N PRO A 414 23.56 -7.39 16.79
CA PRO A 414 24.97 -7.16 16.52
C PRO A 414 25.18 -6.42 15.18
N THR A 415 25.99 -5.36 15.19
CA THR A 415 26.33 -4.56 13.99
C THR A 415 27.82 -4.61 13.70
N GLU A 416 28.19 -4.48 12.43
CA GLU A 416 29.59 -4.36 11.98
C GLU A 416 29.96 -2.86 11.88
N GLY A 417 30.20 -2.26 13.04
CA GLY A 417 30.40 -0.81 13.18
C GLY A 417 29.09 -0.03 13.31
N ASP A 418 29.18 1.29 13.12
CA ASP A 418 28.03 2.20 13.15
C ASP A 418 27.22 2.09 11.84
N LEU A 419 25.90 1.97 11.98
CA LEU A 419 24.98 1.91 10.85
C LEU A 419 24.55 3.31 10.41
N ASP A 420 24.63 3.58 9.11
CA ASP A 420 24.11 4.81 8.50
C ASP A 420 22.57 4.71 8.37
N LEU A 421 21.90 4.88 9.50
CA LEU A 421 20.45 4.81 9.60
C LEU A 421 19.75 6.05 9.00
N ASP A 422 20.45 7.17 8.87
CA ASP A 422 19.90 8.39 8.27
C ASP A 422 19.79 8.28 6.75
N SER A 423 20.78 7.69 6.07
CA SER A 423 20.71 7.35 4.64
C SER A 423 19.60 6.32 4.34
N VAL A 424 19.45 5.29 5.19
CA VAL A 424 18.34 4.34 5.10
C VAL A 424 17.00 5.02 5.41
N ALA A 425 16.96 5.98 6.34
CA ALA A 425 15.75 6.74 6.66
C ALA A 425 15.31 7.67 5.52
N ALA A 426 16.25 8.32 4.83
CA ALA A 426 15.97 9.10 3.63
C ALA A 426 15.35 8.23 2.52
N ARG A 427 15.82 6.97 2.40
CA ARG A 427 15.33 5.99 1.42
C ARG A 427 14.06 5.22 1.81
N THR A 428 13.41 5.54 2.92
CA THR A 428 12.19 4.86 3.43
C THR A 428 10.93 5.74 3.50
N PRO A 429 10.57 6.52 2.46
CA PRO A 429 9.39 7.39 2.50
C PRO A 429 8.06 6.64 2.62
N GLY A 430 7.26 7.05 3.61
CA GLY A 430 5.97 6.43 3.92
C GLY A 430 6.07 5.07 4.62
N PHE A 431 7.27 4.62 5.00
CA PHE A 431 7.46 3.44 5.84
C PHE A 431 6.94 3.74 7.25
N VAL A 432 6.01 2.92 7.73
CA VAL A 432 5.58 2.93 9.14
C VAL A 432 6.51 2.07 10.02
N ALA A 433 6.34 2.14 11.34
CA ALA A 433 7.09 1.30 12.29
C ALA A 433 7.00 -0.21 11.97
N GLY A 434 5.86 -0.69 11.45
CA GLY A 434 5.70 -2.06 10.97
C GLY A 434 6.59 -2.41 9.77
N ASP A 435 6.76 -1.48 8.83
CA ASP A 435 7.57 -1.64 7.63
C ASP A 435 9.06 -1.61 7.97
N LEU A 436 9.48 -0.67 8.81
CA LEU A 436 10.85 -0.60 9.32
C LEU A 436 11.22 -1.87 10.08
N ALA A 437 10.30 -2.43 10.88
CA ALA A 437 10.52 -3.71 11.54
C ALA A 437 10.62 -4.90 10.55
N ALA A 438 9.99 -4.81 9.38
CA ALA A 438 10.17 -5.80 8.31
C ALA A 438 11.52 -5.63 7.59
N LEU A 439 11.92 -4.38 7.32
CA LEU A 439 13.21 -4.01 6.76
C LEU A 439 14.39 -4.53 7.61
N THR A 440 14.34 -4.29 8.92
CA THR A 440 15.38 -4.76 9.85
C THR A 440 15.42 -6.29 9.98
N ARG A 441 14.28 -6.99 9.80
CA ARG A 441 14.26 -8.47 9.77
C ARG A 441 14.97 -9.00 8.53
N GLU A 442 14.56 -8.57 7.33
CA GLU A 442 15.20 -8.96 6.07
C GLU A 442 16.71 -8.64 6.09
N ALA A 443 17.11 -7.47 6.60
CA ALA A 443 18.51 -7.11 6.73
C ALA A 443 19.29 -8.05 7.68
N ALA A 444 18.73 -8.41 8.84
CA ALA A 444 19.34 -9.39 9.74
C ALA A 444 19.45 -10.79 9.11
N LEU A 445 18.52 -11.15 8.21
CA LEU A 445 18.51 -12.44 7.51
C LEU A 445 19.53 -12.47 6.36
N ARG A 446 19.80 -11.33 5.70
CA ARG A 446 20.96 -11.14 4.80
C ARG A 446 22.29 -11.25 5.56
N ALA A 447 22.41 -10.62 6.73
CA ALA A 447 23.57 -10.74 7.60
C ALA A 447 23.81 -12.19 8.05
N ALA A 448 22.76 -12.92 8.46
CA ALA A 448 22.84 -14.33 8.80
C ALA A 448 23.25 -15.23 7.61
N THR A 449 22.76 -14.92 6.41
CA THR A 449 23.11 -15.66 5.18
C THR A 449 24.56 -15.44 4.79
N ARG A 450 25.06 -14.19 4.85
CA ARG A 450 26.49 -13.86 4.70
C ARG A 450 27.33 -14.66 5.70
N ALA A 451 26.97 -14.61 6.98
CA ALA A 451 27.70 -15.27 8.05
C ALA A 451 27.73 -16.80 7.94
N SER A 452 26.63 -17.42 7.50
CA SER A 452 26.59 -18.86 7.20
C SER A 452 27.57 -19.24 6.09
N ASN A 453 27.55 -18.50 4.98
CA ASN A 453 28.40 -18.74 3.81
C ASN A 453 29.90 -18.52 4.12
N THR A 454 30.25 -17.51 4.93
CA THR A 454 31.63 -17.22 5.34
C THR A 454 32.08 -17.99 6.59
N ARG A 455 31.16 -18.67 7.29
CA ARG A 455 31.35 -19.28 8.62
C ARG A 455 31.83 -18.28 9.69
N SER A 456 31.35 -17.04 9.63
CA SER A 456 31.59 -16.01 10.64
C SER A 456 30.44 -15.91 11.66
N GLU A 457 30.60 -15.06 12.66
CA GLU A 457 29.46 -14.59 13.46
C GLU A 457 28.58 -13.63 12.63
N PRO A 458 27.25 -13.56 12.89
CA PRO A 458 26.36 -12.67 12.17
C PRO A 458 26.36 -11.25 12.75
N ALA A 459 26.88 -10.31 11.97
CA ALA A 459 26.84 -8.88 12.26
C ALA A 459 26.19 -8.12 11.09
N LEU A 460 25.29 -7.19 11.41
CA LEU A 460 24.50 -6.39 10.48
C LEU A 460 25.29 -5.22 9.89
N ARG A 461 25.13 -4.95 8.59
CA ARG A 461 25.75 -3.81 7.88
C ARG A 461 24.69 -2.88 7.30
N THR A 462 25.10 -1.64 6.98
CA THR A 462 24.30 -0.72 6.16
C THR A 462 23.94 -1.35 4.81
N GLU A 463 24.85 -2.16 4.23
CA GLU A 463 24.64 -2.95 3.00
C GLU A 463 23.40 -3.86 3.08
N ASP A 464 23.16 -4.48 4.24
CA ASP A 464 22.01 -5.38 4.44
C ASP A 464 20.69 -4.60 4.50
N LEU A 465 20.69 -3.45 5.19
CA LEU A 465 19.52 -2.55 5.26
C LEU A 465 19.21 -1.93 3.90
N VAL A 466 20.25 -1.53 3.16
CA VAL A 466 20.13 -1.00 1.80
C VAL A 466 19.55 -2.05 0.86
N GLY A 467 20.03 -3.29 0.89
CA GLY A 467 19.46 -4.37 0.07
C GLY A 467 18.08 -4.83 0.55
N ALA A 468 17.75 -4.69 1.83
CA ALA A 468 16.41 -5.00 2.32
C ALA A 468 15.33 -4.08 1.71
N LEU A 469 15.70 -2.85 1.31
CA LEU A 469 14.80 -1.92 0.61
C LEU A 469 14.33 -2.48 -0.74
N ASP A 470 15.13 -3.34 -1.38
CA ASP A 470 14.75 -3.98 -2.63
C ASP A 470 13.46 -4.81 -2.44
N VAL A 471 13.30 -5.51 -1.31
CA VAL A 471 12.25 -6.54 -1.13
C VAL A 471 11.06 -6.07 -0.27
N ILE A 472 11.22 -4.98 0.49
CA ILE A 472 10.23 -4.50 1.46
C ILE A 472 9.50 -3.26 0.94
N ARG A 473 8.23 -3.45 0.52
CA ARG A 473 7.30 -2.37 0.15
C ARG A 473 6.59 -1.83 1.40
N PRO A 474 6.44 -0.51 1.57
CA PRO A 474 5.72 0.06 2.70
C PRO A 474 4.20 -0.15 2.60
N VAL A 475 3.54 -0.45 3.73
CA VAL A 475 2.09 -0.67 3.81
C VAL A 475 1.28 0.58 3.45
N SER A 476 1.84 1.78 3.60
CA SER A 476 1.21 3.02 3.11
C SER A 476 1.05 3.10 1.58
N ARG A 477 1.46 2.06 0.83
CA ARG A 477 1.34 1.94 -0.64
C ARG A 477 0.65 0.65 -1.09
N SER A 478 -0.15 -0.03 -0.27
CA SER A 478 -0.80 -1.31 -0.65
C SER A 478 -2.30 -1.23 -0.95
N ASP A 479 -3.07 -0.30 -0.36
CA ASP A 479 -4.54 -0.26 -0.53
C ASP A 479 -5.04 0.63 -1.69
N SER A 480 -4.20 1.49 -2.29
CA SER A 480 -4.58 2.30 -3.44
C SER A 480 -4.13 1.65 -4.77
N PRO A 481 -5.03 1.50 -5.78
CA PRO A 481 -4.67 1.05 -7.12
C PRO A 481 -4.04 2.18 -7.94
N GLU A 482 -3.10 2.91 -7.34
CA GLU A 482 -2.35 3.98 -7.97
C GLU A 482 -1.00 3.48 -8.48
N VAL A 483 -0.48 4.14 -9.52
CA VAL A 483 0.76 3.74 -10.18
C VAL A 483 1.91 3.81 -9.18
N ALA A 484 2.45 2.63 -8.84
CA ALA A 484 3.50 2.48 -7.83
C ALA A 484 4.63 3.49 -8.08
N LEU A 485 4.86 4.36 -7.10
CA LEU A 485 5.89 5.41 -7.11
C LEU A 485 7.28 4.78 -6.99
N GLY A 486 7.75 4.23 -8.11
CA GLY A 486 9.05 3.58 -8.27
C GLY A 486 10.22 4.57 -8.31
N SER A 487 11.42 4.00 -8.45
CA SER A 487 12.76 4.59 -8.28
C SER A 487 13.15 5.82 -9.13
N ILE A 488 12.23 6.42 -9.89
CA ILE A 488 12.50 7.56 -10.76
C ILE A 488 12.54 8.82 -9.91
N THR A 489 13.72 9.35 -9.62
CA THR A 489 13.88 10.60 -8.84
C THR A 489 13.74 11.83 -9.75
N LEU A 490 13.72 13.04 -9.16
CA LEU A 490 13.76 14.28 -9.94
C LEU A 490 15.02 14.42 -10.81
N ALA A 491 16.09 13.65 -10.53
CA ALA A 491 17.28 13.59 -11.36
C ALA A 491 17.07 12.76 -12.64
N ASP A 492 16.26 11.69 -12.57
CA ASP A 492 16.00 10.76 -13.68
C ASP A 492 15.03 11.31 -14.76
N VAL A 493 14.42 12.47 -14.53
CA VAL A 493 13.54 13.15 -15.51
C VAL A 493 14.41 13.99 -16.46
N GLY A 494 14.46 13.67 -17.75
CA GLY A 494 15.19 14.46 -18.76
C GLY A 494 14.71 15.90 -18.91
N ASP A 495 15.64 16.82 -19.22
CA ASP A 495 15.47 18.21 -19.72
C ASP A 495 14.53 19.22 -19.02
N MET A 496 13.65 18.81 -18.10
CA MET A 496 12.65 19.67 -17.45
C MET A 496 13.25 20.69 -16.44
N VAL A 497 14.40 21.30 -16.71
CA VAL A 497 15.19 22.14 -15.78
C VAL A 497 14.34 23.25 -15.16
N GLU A 498 13.68 24.07 -15.97
CA GLU A 498 12.84 25.18 -15.48
C GLU A 498 11.62 24.67 -14.70
N THR A 499 10.95 23.62 -15.19
CA THR A 499 9.81 23.00 -14.50
C THR A 499 10.22 22.37 -13.16
N LYS A 500 11.37 21.68 -13.11
CA LYS A 500 11.95 21.10 -11.88
C LYS A 500 12.30 22.20 -10.88
N GLN A 501 12.92 23.29 -11.33
CA GLN A 501 13.24 24.43 -10.47
C GLN A 501 11.95 25.04 -9.92
N ALA A 502 10.97 25.38 -10.77
CA ALA A 502 9.69 25.93 -10.35
C ALA A 502 8.93 25.03 -9.36
N LEU A 503 8.97 23.70 -9.54
CA LEU A 503 8.39 22.73 -8.60
C LEU A 503 9.21 22.59 -7.30
N THR A 504 10.53 22.70 -7.37
CA THR A 504 11.40 22.69 -6.19
C THR A 504 11.14 23.92 -5.32
N GLU A 505 11.08 25.10 -5.94
CA GLU A 505 10.81 26.38 -5.27
C GLU A 505 9.39 26.48 -4.71
N ALA A 506 8.38 25.98 -5.45
CA ALA A 506 6.97 26.12 -5.08
C ALA A 506 6.39 24.93 -4.27
N VAL A 507 7.08 23.78 -4.21
CA VAL A 507 6.59 22.59 -3.48
C VAL A 507 7.60 22.08 -2.46
N LEU A 508 8.87 21.88 -2.84
CA LEU A 508 9.86 21.29 -1.92
C LEU A 508 10.33 22.28 -0.85
N TRP A 509 10.70 23.51 -1.23
CA TRP A 509 11.21 24.50 -0.27
C TRP A 509 10.22 24.84 0.85
N PRO A 510 8.90 25.06 0.62
CA PRO A 510 7.93 25.23 1.69
C PRO A 510 7.90 24.05 2.68
N LEU A 511 7.89 22.82 2.17
CA LEU A 511 7.75 21.59 2.96
C LEU A 511 9.06 21.17 3.67
N GLN A 512 10.22 21.61 3.19
CA GLN A 512 11.53 21.25 3.74
C GLN A 512 12.13 22.34 4.63
N HIS A 513 11.75 23.61 4.43
CA HIS A 513 12.35 24.76 5.12
C HIS A 513 11.30 25.74 5.70
N PRO A 514 10.23 25.28 6.39
CA PRO A 514 9.16 26.16 6.90
C PRO A 514 9.70 27.25 7.85
N ASP A 515 10.68 26.93 8.70
CA ASP A 515 11.39 27.90 9.56
C ASP A 515 12.02 29.06 8.77
N THR A 516 12.46 28.81 7.53
CA THR A 516 13.07 29.85 6.69
C THR A 516 12.02 30.76 6.08
N PHE A 517 10.88 30.23 5.62
CA PHE A 517 9.73 31.05 5.19
C PHE A 517 9.20 31.91 6.34
N ALA A 518 8.98 31.30 7.51
CA ALA A 518 8.52 31.99 8.71
C ALA A 518 9.50 33.10 9.16
N ARG A 519 10.81 32.84 9.16
CA ARG A 519 11.84 33.83 9.52
C ARG A 519 11.99 34.96 8.49
N LEU A 520 11.71 34.69 7.20
CA LEU A 520 11.76 35.70 6.14
C LEU A 520 10.46 36.51 6.02
N GLY A 521 9.37 36.07 6.65
CA GLY A 521 8.06 36.71 6.54
C GLY A 521 7.43 36.57 5.15
N VAL A 522 7.71 35.44 4.47
CA VAL A 522 7.21 35.13 3.13
C VAL A 522 6.16 34.02 3.26
N ASP A 523 4.94 34.29 2.79
CA ASP A 523 3.91 33.25 2.68
C ASP A 523 4.30 32.23 1.58
N PRO A 524 4.31 30.92 1.87
CA PRO A 524 4.51 29.89 0.84
C PRO A 524 3.27 29.81 -0.07
N PRO A 525 3.45 29.50 -1.37
CA PRO A 525 2.34 29.38 -2.31
C PRO A 525 1.40 28.24 -1.90
N ARG A 526 0.08 28.50 -1.93
CA ARG A 526 -0.94 27.51 -1.52
C ARG A 526 -1.10 26.38 -2.52
N GLY A 527 -0.88 26.66 -3.81
CA GLY A 527 -0.96 25.65 -4.83
C GLY A 527 -0.42 26.01 -6.20
N VAL A 528 -0.13 24.96 -6.96
CA VAL A 528 0.55 24.98 -8.26
C VAL A 528 -0.36 24.36 -9.32
N LEU A 529 -0.39 24.92 -10.54
CA LEU A 529 -1.01 24.28 -11.69
C LEU A 529 0.05 23.96 -12.76
N LEU A 530 0.31 22.67 -12.98
CA LEU A 530 1.02 22.20 -14.16
C LEU A 530 0.06 22.13 -15.36
N PHE A 531 0.42 22.80 -16.45
CA PHE A 531 -0.32 22.72 -17.71
C PHE A 531 0.64 22.61 -18.90
N GLY A 532 0.17 22.04 -20.00
CA GLY A 532 1.00 21.76 -21.18
C GLY A 532 0.42 20.63 -22.02
N PRO A 533 1.06 20.25 -23.14
CA PRO A 533 0.51 19.26 -24.06
C PRO A 533 0.37 17.86 -23.41
N PRO A 534 -0.51 16.99 -23.96
CA PRO A 534 -0.54 15.57 -23.56
C PRO A 534 0.81 14.88 -23.80
N GLY A 535 1.05 13.78 -23.09
CA GLY A 535 2.28 12.99 -23.20
C GLY A 535 3.57 13.67 -22.68
N CYS A 536 3.59 14.98 -22.46
CA CYS A 536 4.76 15.76 -22.03
C CYS A 536 5.04 15.69 -20.52
N GLY A 537 4.85 14.51 -19.91
CA GLY A 537 5.41 14.18 -18.59
C GLY A 537 4.91 14.97 -17.36
N LYS A 538 3.83 15.77 -17.41
CA LYS A 538 3.26 16.44 -16.20
C LYS A 538 3.06 15.47 -15.01
N THR A 539 2.29 14.41 -15.24
CA THR A 539 2.09 13.30 -14.28
C THR A 539 3.39 12.58 -13.90
N PHE A 540 4.39 12.59 -14.79
CA PHE A 540 5.68 11.91 -14.58
C PHE A 540 6.60 12.72 -13.66
N VAL A 541 6.74 14.03 -13.86
CA VAL A 541 7.56 14.89 -12.98
C VAL A 541 6.97 14.99 -11.57
N VAL A 542 5.64 14.99 -11.41
CA VAL A 542 5.01 14.93 -10.07
C VAL A 542 5.22 13.56 -9.42
N ARG A 543 5.20 12.46 -10.17
CA ARG A 543 5.56 11.14 -9.65
C ARG A 543 7.03 11.04 -9.27
N ALA A 544 7.93 11.71 -9.99
CA ALA A 544 9.34 11.80 -9.64
C ALA A 544 9.59 12.68 -8.39
N LEU A 545 8.80 13.75 -8.23
CA LEU A 545 8.75 14.57 -7.04
C LEU A 545 8.29 13.76 -5.82
N ALA A 546 7.26 12.93 -5.99
CA ALA A 546 6.76 12.01 -4.96
C ALA A 546 7.75 10.88 -4.63
N ALA A 547 8.43 10.34 -5.64
CA ALA A 547 9.43 9.29 -5.49
C ALA A 547 10.76 9.76 -4.87
N SER A 548 11.03 11.07 -4.82
CA SER A 548 12.16 11.66 -4.07
C SER A 548 12.20 11.25 -2.59
N GLY A 549 11.04 10.90 -2.03
CA GLY A 549 10.89 10.44 -0.66
C GLY A 549 10.90 11.54 0.42
N GLN A 550 10.79 12.80 0.02
CA GLN A 550 10.92 13.94 0.92
C GLN A 550 9.60 14.39 1.57
N LEU A 551 8.45 13.85 1.12
CA LEU A 551 7.10 14.20 1.59
C LEU A 551 6.10 13.05 1.30
N SER A 552 4.91 13.08 1.91
CA SER A 552 3.82 12.15 1.58
C SER A 552 2.99 12.67 0.39
N VAL A 553 2.49 11.80 -0.49
CA VAL A 553 1.76 12.23 -1.70
C VAL A 553 0.45 11.49 -1.86
N HIS A 554 -0.63 12.26 -1.99
CA HIS A 554 -2.00 11.79 -2.19
C HIS A 554 -2.39 12.11 -3.62
N THR A 555 -2.39 11.12 -4.52
CA THR A 555 -2.80 11.34 -5.91
C THR A 555 -4.29 11.03 -6.07
N VAL A 556 -4.96 11.80 -6.94
CA VAL A 556 -6.33 11.58 -7.41
C VAL A 556 -6.41 12.02 -8.86
N LYS A 557 -7.07 11.23 -9.72
CA LYS A 557 -7.52 11.68 -11.04
C LYS A 557 -8.92 12.26 -10.97
N GLY A 558 -9.18 13.38 -11.65
CA GLY A 558 -10.48 14.05 -11.65
C GLY A 558 -11.64 13.13 -12.04
N ALA A 559 -11.48 12.34 -13.11
CA ALA A 559 -12.49 11.37 -13.53
C ALA A 559 -12.80 10.30 -12.46
N GLU A 560 -11.78 9.75 -11.80
CA GLU A 560 -11.97 8.68 -10.80
C GLU A 560 -12.72 9.15 -9.55
N LEU A 561 -12.60 10.42 -9.16
CA LEU A 561 -13.34 10.98 -8.01
C LEU A 561 -14.81 11.28 -8.35
N MET A 562 -15.12 11.52 -9.62
CA MET A 562 -16.50 11.65 -10.11
C MET A 562 -17.17 10.27 -10.24
N ASP A 563 -16.52 9.32 -10.91
CA ASP A 563 -17.12 8.01 -11.25
C ASP A 563 -17.29 7.08 -10.04
N LYS A 564 -16.30 6.99 -9.14
CA LYS A 564 -16.35 6.05 -8.01
C LYS A 564 -17.32 6.45 -6.89
N TRP A 565 -17.82 7.69 -6.91
CA TRP A 565 -18.53 8.30 -5.78
C TRP A 565 -19.85 8.97 -6.21
N VAL A 566 -20.65 8.30 -7.04
CA VAL A 566 -21.98 8.77 -7.46
C VAL A 566 -22.85 9.08 -6.23
N GLY A 567 -23.01 10.37 -5.92
CA GLY A 567 -23.72 10.85 -4.73
C GLY A 567 -22.87 11.13 -3.49
N SER A 568 -21.54 11.09 -3.55
CA SER A 568 -20.63 11.35 -2.41
C SER A 568 -19.27 11.99 -2.75
N SER A 569 -19.00 12.41 -4.00
CA SER A 569 -17.75 13.08 -4.39
C SER A 569 -17.38 14.30 -3.52
N GLU A 570 -18.36 15.06 -3.01
CA GLU A 570 -18.12 16.14 -2.03
C GLU A 570 -17.46 15.68 -0.72
N LYS A 571 -17.75 14.44 -0.29
CA LYS A 571 -17.13 13.81 0.88
C LYS A 571 -15.72 13.34 0.51
N ALA A 572 -15.54 12.72 -0.65
CA ALA A 572 -14.24 12.25 -1.12
C ALA A 572 -13.18 13.38 -1.20
N VAL A 573 -13.57 14.60 -1.61
CA VAL A 573 -12.68 15.78 -1.57
C VAL A 573 -12.27 16.14 -0.14
N ARG A 574 -13.21 16.14 0.81
CA ARG A 574 -12.92 16.44 2.23
C ARG A 574 -12.08 15.34 2.89
N ASP A 575 -12.39 14.08 2.61
CA ASP A 575 -11.63 12.92 3.07
C ASP A 575 -10.17 12.95 2.53
N LEU A 576 -9.96 13.41 1.28
CA LEU A 576 -8.63 13.61 0.69
C LEU A 576 -7.81 14.67 1.43
N PHE A 577 -8.39 15.87 1.62
CA PHE A 577 -7.70 16.97 2.29
C PHE A 577 -7.47 16.70 3.80
N ALA A 578 -8.38 15.96 4.47
CA ALA A 578 -8.16 15.48 5.82
C ALA A 578 -6.95 14.53 5.91
N ARG A 579 -6.88 13.50 5.06
CA ARG A 579 -5.75 12.57 4.98
C ARG A 579 -4.42 13.28 4.69
N ALA A 580 -4.44 14.31 3.85
CA ALA A 580 -3.26 15.12 3.55
C ALA A 580 -2.75 15.90 4.78
N ARG A 581 -3.64 16.49 5.58
CA ARG A 581 -3.30 17.16 6.84
C ARG A 581 -2.80 16.17 7.89
N GLU A 582 -3.43 14.99 8.01
CA GLU A 582 -3.01 13.90 8.91
C GLU A 582 -1.61 13.31 8.61
N SER A 583 -1.05 13.60 7.44
CA SER A 583 0.21 13.03 6.94
C SER A 583 1.21 14.08 6.43
N ALA A 584 1.06 15.33 6.88
CA ALA A 584 2.00 16.41 6.61
C ALA A 584 3.43 16.07 7.10
N PRO A 585 4.51 16.52 6.41
CA PRO A 585 4.51 17.31 5.18
C PRO A 585 4.00 16.53 3.96
N SER A 586 3.04 17.10 3.22
CA SER A 586 2.33 16.40 2.17
C SER A 586 2.02 17.23 0.91
N LEU A 587 1.79 16.50 -0.19
CA LEU A 587 1.36 17.03 -1.47
C LEU A 587 0.06 16.34 -1.90
N ILE A 588 -0.97 17.13 -2.18
CA ILE A 588 -2.17 16.66 -2.87
C ILE A 588 -1.96 16.84 -4.37
N PHE A 589 -1.94 15.75 -5.13
CA PHE A 589 -1.83 15.78 -6.58
C PHE A 589 -3.18 15.50 -7.26
N LEU A 590 -3.75 16.51 -7.90
CA LEU A 590 -5.00 16.46 -8.65
C LEU A 590 -4.69 16.37 -10.15
N ASP A 591 -4.55 15.16 -10.68
CA ASP A 591 -4.38 14.94 -12.12
C ASP A 591 -5.73 15.09 -12.85
N GLU A 592 -5.70 15.56 -14.10
CA GLU A 592 -6.91 15.89 -14.88
C GLU A 592 -7.88 16.83 -14.14
N VAL A 593 -7.37 17.89 -13.51
CA VAL A 593 -8.16 18.81 -12.68
C VAL A 593 -9.25 19.56 -13.47
N ASP A 594 -9.13 19.65 -14.80
CA ASP A 594 -10.19 20.15 -15.70
C ASP A 594 -11.43 19.24 -15.76
N ALA A 595 -11.29 17.93 -15.49
CA ALA A 595 -12.44 17.02 -15.32
C ALA A 595 -13.07 17.13 -13.93
N LEU A 596 -12.27 17.43 -12.90
CA LEU A 596 -12.74 17.64 -11.52
C LEU A 596 -13.46 18.99 -11.34
N ALA A 597 -12.99 20.03 -12.04
CA ALA A 597 -13.44 21.40 -11.86
C ALA A 597 -13.61 22.17 -13.19
N PRO A 598 -14.50 21.70 -14.09
CA PRO A 598 -14.81 22.40 -15.33
C PRO A 598 -15.49 23.75 -15.06
N ARG A 599 -15.47 24.64 -16.06
CA ARG A 599 -16.24 25.90 -16.04
C ARG A 599 -17.73 25.61 -15.77
N ARG A 600 -18.26 26.28 -14.74
CA ARG A 600 -19.66 26.21 -14.32
C ARG A 600 -20.61 26.35 -15.50
N GLY A 601 -21.62 25.48 -15.56
CA GLY A 601 -22.59 25.43 -16.65
C GLY A 601 -22.15 24.71 -17.92
N GLN A 602 -20.95 24.10 -17.98
CA GLN A 602 -20.62 23.11 -19.04
C GLN A 602 -21.00 21.67 -18.65
N SER A 603 -21.09 21.35 -17.36
CA SER A 603 -21.58 20.05 -16.88
C SER A 603 -23.08 19.91 -17.12
N THR A 604 -23.50 18.81 -17.76
CA THR A 604 -24.93 18.47 -17.96
C THR A 604 -25.59 17.79 -16.76
N ASP A 605 -24.82 17.47 -15.72
CA ASP A 605 -25.28 16.73 -14.55
C ASP A 605 -26.08 17.60 -13.57
N SER A 606 -26.71 16.94 -12.60
CA SER A 606 -27.65 17.51 -11.61
C SER A 606 -26.99 18.36 -10.51
N GLY A 607 -26.14 19.32 -10.91
CA GLY A 607 -25.40 20.21 -10.02
C GLY A 607 -24.40 19.49 -9.12
N VAL A 608 -23.92 18.30 -9.53
CA VAL A 608 -22.90 17.53 -8.78
C VAL A 608 -21.54 18.18 -8.93
N GLY A 609 -21.10 18.46 -10.18
CA GLY A 609 -19.82 19.12 -10.47
C GLY A 609 -19.67 20.46 -9.74
N ASP A 610 -20.66 21.36 -9.83
CA ASP A 610 -20.62 22.66 -9.13
C ASP A 610 -20.45 22.53 -7.60
N ARG A 611 -20.98 21.46 -6.99
CA ARG A 611 -20.81 21.19 -5.54
C ARG A 611 -19.45 20.59 -5.21
N VAL A 612 -18.90 19.72 -6.07
CA VAL A 612 -17.52 19.23 -5.95
C VAL A 612 -16.53 20.39 -6.07
N VAL A 613 -16.74 21.31 -7.02
CA VAL A 613 -15.99 22.56 -7.15
C VAL A 613 -16.12 23.42 -5.89
N ALA A 614 -17.33 23.63 -5.37
CA ALA A 614 -17.53 24.39 -4.13
C ALA A 614 -16.80 23.76 -2.93
N SER A 615 -16.81 22.43 -2.80
CA SER A 615 -16.08 21.69 -1.77
C SER A 615 -14.57 21.88 -1.92
N LEU A 616 -14.03 21.72 -3.14
CA LEU A 616 -12.61 21.90 -3.43
C LEU A 616 -12.13 23.34 -3.15
N LEU A 617 -12.92 24.34 -3.53
CA LEU A 617 -12.64 25.74 -3.19
C LEU A 617 -12.65 25.97 -1.67
N THR A 618 -13.57 25.34 -0.94
CA THR A 618 -13.68 25.46 0.53
C THR A 618 -12.47 24.84 1.25
N GLU A 619 -11.94 23.72 0.74
CA GLU A 619 -10.75 23.07 1.30
C GLU A 619 -9.45 23.84 0.98
N LEU A 620 -9.39 24.54 -0.16
CA LEU A 620 -8.30 25.45 -0.54
C LEU A 620 -8.34 26.77 0.23
N ASP A 621 -9.53 27.35 0.43
CA ASP A 621 -9.79 28.58 1.21
C ASP A 621 -9.72 28.36 2.75
N GLY A 622 -9.21 27.22 3.21
CA GLY A 622 -9.45 26.65 4.54
C GLY A 622 -9.25 27.59 5.75
N VAL A 623 -10.15 27.47 6.74
CA VAL A 623 -10.16 28.28 7.97
C VAL A 623 -8.90 28.08 8.81
N GLU A 624 -8.37 26.86 8.84
CA GLU A 624 -7.00 26.60 9.28
C GLU A 624 -6.08 26.69 8.07
N PRO A 625 -4.98 27.46 8.14
CA PRO A 625 -4.02 27.51 7.03
C PRO A 625 -3.44 26.11 6.79
N LEU A 626 -3.35 25.72 5.52
CA LEU A 626 -2.64 24.51 5.08
C LEU A 626 -1.14 24.65 5.39
N GLN A 627 -0.75 24.45 6.64
CA GLN A 627 0.62 24.31 7.09
C GLN A 627 1.11 22.94 6.65
N ASP A 628 2.28 22.92 6.01
CA ASP A 628 2.96 21.72 5.51
C ASP A 628 2.10 20.83 4.56
N VAL A 629 1.12 21.42 3.87
CA VAL A 629 0.33 20.76 2.81
C VAL A 629 0.29 21.66 1.58
N VAL A 630 0.81 21.18 0.44
CA VAL A 630 0.76 21.87 -0.85
C VAL A 630 -0.23 21.17 -1.79
N VAL A 631 -0.98 21.92 -2.60
CA VAL A 631 -1.86 21.35 -3.63
C VAL A 631 -1.28 21.58 -5.02
N LEU A 632 -1.17 20.54 -5.82
CA LEU A 632 -0.73 20.62 -7.21
C LEU A 632 -1.80 20.02 -8.13
N GLY A 633 -2.31 20.82 -9.05
CA GLY A 633 -3.15 20.35 -10.15
C GLY A 633 -2.33 20.06 -11.42
N ALA A 634 -2.74 19.09 -12.23
CA ALA A 634 -2.28 18.95 -13.61
C ALA A 634 -3.45 18.95 -14.60
N THR A 635 -3.23 19.55 -15.77
CA THR A 635 -4.23 19.63 -16.84
C THR A 635 -3.61 19.60 -18.24
N ASN A 636 -4.33 19.08 -19.22
CA ASN A 636 -4.03 19.26 -20.64
C ASN A 636 -4.75 20.49 -21.24
N ARG A 637 -5.72 21.06 -20.51
CA ARG A 637 -6.72 22.02 -20.97
C ARG A 637 -7.00 23.10 -19.89
N PRO A 638 -6.04 24.00 -19.62
CA PRO A 638 -6.18 25.04 -18.61
C PRO A 638 -7.22 26.11 -19.02
N ASP A 639 -7.72 26.07 -20.26
CA ASP A 639 -8.89 26.80 -20.72
C ASP A 639 -10.18 26.33 -20.05
N LEU A 640 -10.34 25.04 -19.74
CA LEU A 640 -11.59 24.44 -19.27
C LEU A 640 -11.84 24.54 -17.75
N ILE A 641 -10.82 24.88 -16.96
CA ILE A 641 -10.92 24.98 -15.49
C ILE A 641 -11.79 26.19 -15.07
N ASP A 642 -12.56 26.07 -13.98
CA ASP A 642 -13.22 27.22 -13.33
C ASP A 642 -12.16 28.29 -12.91
N PRO A 643 -12.21 29.53 -13.46
CA PRO A 643 -11.30 30.60 -13.08
C PRO A 643 -11.30 30.96 -11.59
N ALA A 644 -12.27 30.48 -10.80
CA ALA A 644 -12.25 30.57 -9.34
C ALA A 644 -11.06 29.81 -8.72
N LEU A 645 -10.58 28.70 -9.30
CA LEU A 645 -9.41 27.97 -8.79
C LEU A 645 -8.08 28.70 -9.03
N LEU A 646 -8.03 29.54 -10.07
CA LEU A 646 -6.82 30.22 -10.55
C LEU A 646 -6.68 31.63 -9.93
N ARG A 647 -7.07 31.78 -8.67
CA ARG A 647 -7.01 33.02 -7.87
C ARG A 647 -5.89 32.91 -6.82
N PRO A 648 -5.34 34.05 -6.35
CA PRO A 648 -4.41 34.06 -5.22
C PRO A 648 -4.97 33.31 -4.01
N GLY A 649 -4.10 32.60 -3.28
CA GLY A 649 -4.44 31.68 -2.20
C GLY A 649 -4.95 30.30 -2.63
N ARG A 650 -5.00 29.99 -3.94
CA ARG A 650 -5.46 28.70 -4.49
C ARG A 650 -4.41 28.10 -5.44
N LEU A 651 -4.78 27.69 -6.65
CA LEU A 651 -3.83 27.26 -7.69
C LEU A 651 -3.21 28.49 -8.38
N GLU A 652 -2.47 29.27 -7.59
CA GLU A 652 -1.98 30.60 -7.95
C GLU A 652 -0.66 30.57 -8.75
N ARG A 653 0.18 29.56 -8.54
CA ARG A 653 1.45 29.40 -9.26
C ARG A 653 1.24 28.52 -10.49
N LEU A 654 1.01 29.14 -11.64
CA LEU A 654 0.97 28.41 -12.92
C LEU A 654 2.39 28.08 -13.40
N VAL A 655 2.57 26.84 -13.88
CA VAL A 655 3.84 26.33 -14.43
C VAL A 655 3.55 25.61 -15.74
N PHE A 656 4.10 26.14 -16.83
CA PHE A 656 4.01 25.51 -18.15
C PHE A 656 5.02 24.35 -18.26
N VAL A 657 4.60 23.26 -18.87
CA VAL A 657 5.46 22.12 -19.23
C VAL A 657 5.54 22.06 -20.76
N PRO A 658 6.67 22.45 -21.36
CA PRO A 658 6.83 22.46 -22.81
C PRO A 658 6.89 21.04 -23.40
N PRO A 659 6.70 20.89 -24.72
CA PRO A 659 7.07 19.66 -25.41
C PRO A 659 8.60 19.48 -25.42
N PRO A 660 9.11 18.23 -25.42
CA PRO A 660 10.54 17.95 -25.34
C PRO A 660 11.27 18.29 -26.65
N ASP A 661 12.40 19.00 -26.53
CA ASP A 661 13.30 19.31 -27.65
C ASP A 661 14.17 18.09 -28.07
N ALA A 662 15.15 18.28 -28.95
CA ALA A 662 16.02 17.18 -29.40
C ALA A 662 16.90 16.60 -28.27
N ALA A 663 17.48 17.43 -27.40
CA ALA A 663 18.28 16.95 -26.26
C ALA A 663 17.38 16.26 -25.22
N ALA A 664 16.20 16.83 -24.96
CA ALA A 664 15.17 16.25 -24.11
C ALA A 664 14.74 14.86 -24.54
N ARG A 665 14.49 14.66 -25.84
CA ARG A 665 14.14 13.35 -26.40
C ARG A 665 15.30 12.36 -26.22
N GLY A 666 16.55 12.80 -26.37
CA GLY A 666 17.75 11.99 -26.08
C GLY A 666 17.80 11.54 -24.62
N ASP A 667 17.59 12.46 -23.68
CA ASP A 667 17.50 12.15 -22.24
C ASP A 667 16.35 11.19 -21.92
N ILE A 668 15.16 11.41 -22.48
CA ILE A 668 13.97 10.57 -22.27
C ILE A 668 14.19 9.15 -22.83
N LEU A 669 14.83 9.03 -24.00
CA LEU A 669 15.21 7.75 -24.58
C LEU A 669 16.28 7.05 -23.72
N ARG A 670 17.34 7.75 -23.30
CA ARG A 670 18.40 7.21 -22.43
C ARG A 670 17.87 6.81 -21.04
N ALA A 671 16.87 7.50 -20.51
CA ALA A 671 16.20 7.13 -19.25
C ALA A 671 15.26 5.92 -19.43
N SER A 672 14.45 5.90 -20.49
CA SER A 672 13.47 4.82 -20.74
C SER A 672 14.11 3.55 -21.29
N GLY A 673 15.28 3.65 -21.91
CA GLY A 673 16.10 2.55 -22.43
C GLY A 673 17.19 2.07 -21.48
N ARG A 674 17.28 2.59 -20.24
CA ARG A 674 18.35 2.27 -19.27
C ARG A 674 18.59 0.77 -19.10
N ASP A 675 17.50 0.00 -19.05
CA ASP A 675 17.51 -1.45 -18.84
C ASP A 675 17.15 -2.25 -20.12
N VAL A 676 17.21 -1.60 -21.29
CA VAL A 676 16.97 -2.21 -22.60
C VAL A 676 18.30 -2.33 -23.35
N PRO A 677 18.77 -3.52 -23.73
CA PRO A 677 19.98 -3.65 -24.53
C PRO A 677 19.73 -3.14 -25.95
N LEU A 678 20.61 -2.26 -26.44
CA LEU A 678 20.55 -1.63 -27.76
C LEU A 678 21.78 -2.03 -28.59
N ASP A 679 21.59 -2.37 -29.86
CA ASP A 679 22.64 -2.82 -30.79
C ASP A 679 22.88 -1.74 -31.86
N ASP A 680 24.01 -1.04 -31.76
CA ASP A 680 24.44 0.07 -32.64
C ASP A 680 23.37 1.17 -32.90
N ILE A 681 22.52 1.47 -31.90
CA ILE A 681 21.55 2.59 -31.95
C ILE A 681 22.14 3.83 -31.25
N ASP A 682 22.41 4.89 -32.02
CA ASP A 682 22.63 6.23 -31.46
C ASP A 682 21.28 6.86 -31.05
N LEU A 683 21.14 7.13 -29.74
CA LEU A 683 19.91 7.69 -29.19
C LEU A 683 19.79 9.21 -29.36
N ASP A 684 20.89 9.92 -29.59
CA ASP A 684 20.89 11.38 -29.79
C ASP A 684 20.64 11.72 -31.27
N GLU A 685 21.16 10.93 -32.22
CA GLU A 685 20.74 10.98 -33.63
C GLU A 685 19.25 10.61 -33.78
N LEU A 686 18.80 9.54 -33.13
CA LEU A 686 17.38 9.16 -33.10
C LEU A 686 16.51 10.29 -32.50
N ALA A 687 16.96 10.97 -31.45
CA ALA A 687 16.21 12.04 -30.80
C ALA A 687 16.02 13.30 -31.67
N ALA A 688 17.03 13.65 -32.47
CA ALA A 688 16.93 14.73 -33.46
C ALA A 688 15.81 14.43 -34.47
N ASP A 689 15.70 13.16 -34.90
CA ASP A 689 14.77 12.68 -35.92
C ASP A 689 13.31 12.45 -35.42
N LEU A 690 13.05 12.71 -34.13
CA LEU A 690 11.75 12.50 -33.47
C LEU A 690 11.00 13.82 -33.17
N ASP A 691 11.03 14.78 -34.10
CA ASP A 691 10.24 16.00 -33.93
C ASP A 691 8.71 15.72 -33.87
N GLY A 692 8.01 16.48 -33.03
CA GLY A 692 6.60 16.25 -32.72
C GLY A 692 6.29 15.04 -31.81
N TYR A 693 7.29 14.27 -31.36
CA TYR A 693 7.08 13.20 -30.37
C TYR A 693 7.06 13.77 -28.95
N SER A 694 6.05 13.41 -28.16
CA SER A 694 6.03 13.67 -26.73
C SER A 694 6.92 12.69 -25.96
N ALA A 695 7.14 12.95 -24.66
CA ALA A 695 7.89 12.02 -23.80
C ALA A 695 7.24 10.63 -23.72
N ALA A 696 5.90 10.58 -23.74
CA ALA A 696 5.14 9.33 -23.82
C ALA A 696 5.35 8.61 -25.17
N ASP A 697 5.44 9.33 -26.28
CA ASP A 697 5.68 8.72 -27.60
C ASP A 697 7.10 8.16 -27.72
N CYS A 698 8.11 8.86 -27.19
CA CYS A 698 9.49 8.35 -27.13
C CYS A 698 9.58 7.07 -26.28
N SER A 699 8.87 7.04 -25.14
CA SER A 699 8.77 5.84 -24.27
C SER A 699 8.04 4.69 -24.98
N ALA A 700 6.96 4.99 -25.69
CA ALA A 700 6.19 4.01 -26.46
C ALA A 700 6.99 3.45 -27.65
N LEU A 701 7.84 4.28 -28.27
CA LEU A 701 8.69 3.90 -29.39
C LEU A 701 9.71 2.83 -28.98
N LEU A 702 10.48 3.07 -27.91
CA LEU A 702 11.42 2.07 -27.39
C LEU A 702 10.71 0.78 -26.96
N ARG A 703 9.53 0.89 -26.34
CA ARG A 703 8.72 -0.27 -25.97
C ARG A 703 8.28 -1.09 -27.19
N GLU A 704 7.78 -0.46 -28.25
CA GLU A 704 7.33 -1.18 -29.46
C GLU A 704 8.53 -1.68 -30.29
N ALA A 705 9.71 -1.07 -30.16
CA ALA A 705 10.97 -1.60 -30.70
C ALA A 705 11.40 -2.86 -29.95
N ALA A 706 11.42 -2.86 -28.62
CA ALA A 706 11.66 -4.06 -27.82
C ALA A 706 10.64 -5.18 -28.10
N LEU A 707 9.35 -4.85 -28.20
CA LEU A 707 8.32 -5.79 -28.63
C LEU A 707 8.50 -6.27 -30.09
N SER A 708 9.17 -5.52 -30.95
CA SER A 708 9.49 -5.95 -32.31
C SER A 708 10.69 -6.90 -32.31
N ALA A 709 11.73 -6.62 -31.53
CA ALA A 709 12.85 -7.53 -31.28
C ALA A 709 12.36 -8.88 -30.72
N MET A 710 11.51 -8.89 -29.68
CA MET A 710 10.93 -10.11 -29.10
C MET A 710 10.03 -10.90 -30.07
N ARG A 711 9.36 -10.22 -31.02
CA ARG A 711 8.57 -10.88 -32.09
C ARG A 711 9.45 -11.43 -33.21
N ARG A 712 10.65 -10.86 -33.40
CA ARG A 712 11.66 -11.29 -34.37
C ARG A 712 12.43 -12.53 -33.87
N ASP A 713 12.87 -12.51 -32.60
CA ASP A 713 13.33 -13.69 -31.86
C ASP A 713 13.08 -13.49 -30.35
N ILE A 714 12.50 -14.48 -29.68
CA ILE A 714 12.31 -14.48 -28.22
C ILE A 714 13.63 -14.57 -27.43
N ASN A 715 14.73 -14.91 -28.12
CA ASN A 715 16.10 -14.94 -27.62
C ASN A 715 16.94 -13.76 -28.13
N ALA A 716 16.32 -12.74 -28.74
CA ALA A 716 17.03 -11.52 -29.12
C ALA A 716 17.75 -10.95 -27.88
N ALA A 717 19.04 -10.66 -28.04
CA ALA A 717 19.89 -10.13 -26.97
C ALA A 717 19.89 -8.60 -26.90
N ALA A 718 19.35 -7.94 -27.93
CA ALA A 718 19.24 -6.49 -28.05
C ALA A 718 18.23 -6.07 -29.14
N VAL A 719 17.79 -4.82 -29.06
CA VAL A 719 16.96 -4.11 -30.04
C VAL A 719 17.86 -3.51 -31.13
N THR A 720 17.49 -3.67 -32.41
CA THR A 720 18.25 -3.12 -33.55
C THR A 720 17.55 -1.92 -34.19
N ALA A 721 18.27 -1.18 -35.05
CA ALA A 721 17.72 -0.08 -35.83
C ALA A 721 16.52 -0.49 -36.74
N ASP A 722 16.44 -1.74 -37.18
CA ASP A 722 15.28 -2.27 -37.92
C ASP A 722 14.04 -2.38 -37.02
N ASP A 723 14.20 -2.83 -35.78
CA ASP A 723 13.11 -2.92 -34.81
C ASP A 723 12.57 -1.52 -34.45
N VAL A 724 13.47 -0.54 -34.29
CA VAL A 724 13.10 0.89 -34.11
C VAL A 724 12.39 1.43 -35.35
N THR A 725 12.84 1.06 -36.55
CA THR A 725 12.23 1.49 -37.82
C THR A 725 10.81 0.93 -38.00
N GLU A 726 10.56 -0.31 -37.61
CA GLU A 726 9.20 -0.87 -37.56
C GLU A 726 8.36 -0.20 -36.46
N ALA A 727 8.94 0.12 -35.29
CA ALA A 727 8.26 0.84 -34.24
C ALA A 727 7.81 2.26 -34.67
N ARG A 728 8.66 3.03 -35.38
CA ARG A 728 8.33 4.36 -35.96
C ARG A 728 7.20 4.33 -37.00
N ARG A 729 6.77 3.15 -37.47
CA ARG A 729 5.58 2.99 -38.34
C ARG A 729 4.28 2.92 -37.55
N ARG A 730 4.36 2.45 -36.29
CA ARG A 730 3.23 2.15 -35.40
C ARG A 730 3.01 3.26 -34.37
N VAL A 731 4.09 3.71 -33.74
CA VAL A 731 4.13 4.92 -32.91
C VAL A 731 4.35 6.11 -33.83
N ARG A 732 3.55 7.16 -33.68
CA ARG A 732 3.55 8.38 -34.49
C ARG A 732 3.61 9.60 -33.57
N PRO A 733 4.11 10.76 -34.03
CA PRO A 733 4.10 11.98 -33.22
C PRO A 733 2.66 12.34 -32.83
N SER A 734 2.43 12.61 -31.54
CA SER A 734 1.08 12.94 -31.02
C SER A 734 0.84 14.43 -30.78
N LEU A 735 1.88 15.26 -30.91
CA LEU A 735 1.81 16.70 -30.64
C LEU A 735 1.23 17.47 -31.84
N ASP A 736 0.13 18.19 -31.61
CA ASP A 736 -0.39 19.19 -32.55
C ASP A 736 0.33 20.53 -32.35
N PRO A 737 1.06 21.06 -33.36
CA PRO A 737 1.74 22.34 -33.26
C PRO A 737 0.82 23.53 -32.93
N VAL A 738 -0.45 23.48 -33.35
CA VAL A 738 -1.43 24.53 -33.06
C VAL A 738 -1.79 24.52 -31.57
N GLN A 739 -2.07 23.34 -31.01
CA GLN A 739 -2.37 23.20 -29.58
C GLN A 739 -1.16 23.59 -28.70
N VAL A 740 0.07 23.25 -29.13
CA VAL A 740 1.30 23.67 -28.45
C VAL A 740 1.41 25.19 -28.39
N GLU A 741 1.12 25.89 -29.49
CA GLU A 741 1.20 27.35 -29.55
C GLU A 741 0.06 28.03 -28.77
N GLU A 742 -1.16 27.49 -28.79
CA GLU A 742 -2.27 27.98 -27.95
C GLU A 742 -1.94 27.90 -26.44
N LEU A 743 -1.26 26.82 -26.02
CA LEU A 743 -0.80 26.64 -24.64
C LEU A 743 0.37 27.56 -24.27
N ARG A 744 1.32 27.79 -25.19
CA ARG A 744 2.40 28.79 -25.03
C ARG A 744 1.81 30.19 -24.85
N ALA A 745 0.92 30.61 -25.75
CA ALA A 745 0.23 31.88 -25.66
C ALA A 745 -0.69 31.97 -24.43
N TYR A 746 -1.20 30.86 -23.87
CA TYR A 746 -1.90 30.85 -22.57
C TYR A 746 -0.95 31.15 -21.41
N ALA A 747 0.28 30.64 -21.44
CA ALA A 747 1.29 30.91 -20.41
C ALA A 747 1.71 32.39 -20.39
N GLU A 748 2.03 32.94 -21.56
CA GLU A 748 2.46 34.35 -21.72
C GLU A 748 1.40 35.33 -21.18
N ARG A 749 0.13 35.17 -21.59
CA ARG A 749 -1.03 35.97 -21.12
C ARG A 749 -1.37 35.84 -19.63
N ARG A 750 -0.52 35.19 -18.83
CA ARG A 750 -0.66 35.01 -17.38
C ARG A 750 0.63 35.22 -16.59
N LEU A 751 1.70 35.63 -17.26
CA LEU A 751 2.94 36.12 -16.64
C LEU A 751 2.97 37.66 -16.59
N ASP A 752 2.17 38.31 -17.46
CA ASP A 752 1.69 39.71 -17.34
C ASP A 752 0.50 39.83 -16.35
#